data_AF-A0A933XXM0-F1
#
_entry.id   AF-A0A933XXM0-F1
#
_cell.length_a   1.000
_cell.length_b   1.000
_cell.length_c   1.000
_cell.angle_alpha   90.00
_cell.angle_beta   90.00
_cell.angle_gamma   90.00
#
_symmetry.space_group_name_H-M   'P 1'
#
loop_
_entity.id
_entity.type
_entity.pdbx_description
1 polymer ?
#
loop_
_entity_poly.entity_id
_entity_poly.type
_entity_poly.pdbx_seq_one_letter_code
_entity_poly.pdbx_strand_id
1 'polypeptide(L)'
;MKIAWLLVPLLLALSPAEGTSGFAAALRNAETSLGQKDLEGARHWLDRALERDPRSVKAWDLRARLAEANGDRDEQVFSLHREHKLLVAQKAPKSEQDAVRGKLVGLDPIAPELLDLSKVFIAKLAPIAQQYEKDKRPHSAIRVHKAMLALDPELETSRAAIERLAAAPDPSLAADAKPKDLLADVSKEWIREHDEQHATWETRSELVRDNYTTRTDAGYECMVRAAEAMEQMNAFYRVFFQFGTPEDKRSVSRIDLVIFRNRDEYLKLGSGPPVDWSAGQFTGGSVETYIGAGGFQDMIGTLFHEAAHQFVSLATNSAGWLNEGLASFFEGCRILQNGTVLMNEPADHRLFPLVDRMKNGWMTSASDGIDPAKPDVEPKTAPSFRIVLEDEYGWGPPWYAPTWGVVYFLYNYQDPIDGRYVYRSAFREFINASGGKMGKTAISTFEEVVLANPKPPIKGFKRPDGSKNVSLPKTVDELNEVWKDWLVALTEERTGKLEIQRPYLDWARAALLEKDATIAQEHFEKAVVATPDDVALLQEFATFLAERKNTDRATKLVLRALQVIESAPKPDAKALAEADRLLDKWDPKRASLERVHKELTAAAKNLVARYEAEKLPMMVMDVAWRLGTQHEIPELFDAYRRALETSKRTLQLWELAYNEQDLTGWSAVGDTGFRADGLHLIGKFGDYQPDKYDFQILTLDRVSSGDFSMEAEVQAERGKINFCGLVFGRKGTSSFHALILFPGGEKKQEGVADTGFIDLATSYGAGTFKTWRHTPVATALAEGETSTTRWFKLRVDVSGTRVDTWFDGEFLSTQEFPSIDVLRGSFGLVVGPGETRYRNVRFLARDPRDPASAIERDVRMAELEKSGKAINGSFLGMVPPFPHVARWVGPERKDWAEAGPVLQLLVLWSLDQNEIIPIDAWLRDLEAATKDVGLRIVAIASPNDEEKLDAYLAKHPFPGSVGVDLRPKSTFGIGETNELFFTSRFNLPRLLLLDIDQTVVWEGDPGYAVAEPYRPGLASFLDTPLAELVERRKMKEFLEWLTRFDALADALHDARFVDALPILRTAEGFDAAGSPEIAEAHSRLAQVTSAFDAATITAAAFQRDEVEPAFAVLVEWNAALGRTLDKKAQAELKGVLDSKTVKGWASLPGSVESYRKKFKKASDPALRLELVAKVESLSGRFARELAAELKAALEANDAETFESLLDKAPRRPALWLARDYFLW
;
A
#
# COMPACT_ATOMS: atom_id res chain seq x y z
N MET A 1 -31.65 -39.02 -19.94
CA MET A 1 -31.11 -37.69 -19.55
C MET A 1 -29.62 -37.60 -19.91
N LYS A 2 -29.24 -37.68 -21.19
CA LYS A 2 -27.83 -37.62 -21.66
C LYS A 2 -27.63 -36.84 -22.96
N ILE A 3 -28.57 -35.97 -23.35
CA ILE A 3 -28.51 -35.21 -24.62
C ILE A 3 -28.44 -33.67 -24.38
N ALA A 4 -28.61 -33.19 -23.14
CA ALA A 4 -28.62 -31.74 -22.84
C ALA A 4 -27.22 -31.09 -22.78
N TRP A 5 -26.13 -31.86 -22.74
CA TRP A 5 -24.75 -31.34 -22.57
C TRP A 5 -23.98 -31.11 -23.88
N LEU A 6 -24.59 -31.38 -25.04
CA LEU A 6 -23.93 -31.26 -26.35
C LEU A 6 -24.28 -29.98 -27.13
N LEU A 7 -25.16 -29.12 -26.62
CA LEU A 7 -25.62 -27.91 -27.34
C LEU A 7 -24.92 -26.61 -26.90
N VAL A 8 -24.25 -26.57 -25.75
CA VAL A 8 -23.53 -25.38 -25.26
C VAL A 8 -22.28 -25.04 -26.09
N PRO A 9 -21.47 -25.99 -26.61
CA PRO A 9 -20.32 -25.66 -27.44
C PRO A 9 -20.69 -25.12 -28.84
N LEU A 10 -21.89 -25.38 -29.34
CA LEU A 10 -22.32 -24.95 -30.67
C LEU A 10 -22.83 -23.50 -30.71
N LEU A 11 -23.24 -22.93 -29.57
CA LEU A 11 -23.65 -21.52 -29.45
C LEU A 11 -22.44 -20.57 -29.27
N LEU A 12 -21.26 -21.09 -28.97
CA LEU A 12 -20.00 -20.34 -28.86
C LEU A 12 -19.38 -19.94 -30.21
N ALA A 13 -19.93 -20.40 -31.34
CA ALA A 13 -19.38 -20.19 -32.68
C ALA A 13 -20.21 -19.26 -33.59
N LEU A 14 -21.09 -18.44 -33.04
CA LEU A 14 -21.69 -17.34 -33.80
C LEU A 14 -20.78 -16.11 -33.73
N SER A 15 -19.84 -16.03 -34.67
CA SER A 15 -19.16 -14.78 -34.99
C SER A 15 -20.23 -13.68 -35.16
N PRO A 16 -20.02 -12.47 -34.60
CA PRO A 16 -20.95 -11.37 -34.82
C PRO A 16 -21.17 -11.20 -36.33
N ALA A 17 -22.43 -11.02 -36.75
CA ALA A 17 -22.72 -10.62 -38.12
C ALA A 17 -21.87 -9.38 -38.43
N GLU A 18 -21.21 -9.36 -39.60
CA GLU A 18 -20.32 -8.28 -40.03
C GLU A 18 -20.97 -6.92 -39.73
N GLY A 19 -20.29 -6.12 -38.88
CA GLY A 19 -20.74 -4.78 -38.48
C GLY A 19 -21.55 -4.67 -37.18
N THR A 20 -21.78 -5.75 -36.40
CA THR A 20 -22.44 -5.64 -35.08
C THR A 20 -21.45 -5.73 -33.92
N SER A 21 -21.48 -4.77 -32.98
CA SER A 21 -20.57 -4.72 -31.84
C SER A 21 -20.75 -5.94 -30.91
N GLY A 22 -19.68 -6.36 -30.23
CA GLY A 22 -19.73 -7.49 -29.28
C GLY A 22 -20.75 -7.28 -28.15
N PHE A 23 -20.96 -6.02 -27.74
CA PHE A 23 -22.01 -5.63 -26.80
C PHE A 23 -23.41 -5.86 -27.36
N ALA A 24 -23.68 -5.40 -28.59
CA ALA A 24 -24.99 -5.60 -29.22
C ALA A 24 -25.29 -7.09 -29.43
N ALA A 25 -24.28 -7.90 -29.76
CA ALA A 25 -24.40 -9.36 -29.83
C ALA A 25 -24.74 -9.96 -28.46
N ALA A 26 -24.02 -9.58 -27.40
CA ALA A 26 -24.29 -10.05 -26.05
C ALA A 26 -25.71 -9.72 -25.58
N LEU A 27 -26.18 -8.47 -25.76
CA LEU A 27 -27.55 -8.09 -25.44
C LEU A 27 -28.60 -8.90 -26.23
N ARG A 28 -28.42 -9.07 -27.54
CA ARG A 28 -29.36 -9.86 -28.36
C ARG A 28 -29.41 -11.32 -27.93
N ASN A 29 -28.26 -11.91 -27.61
CA ASN A 29 -28.18 -13.29 -27.15
C ASN A 29 -28.80 -13.46 -25.76
N ALA A 30 -28.61 -12.48 -24.86
CA ALA A 30 -29.26 -12.46 -23.56
C ALA A 30 -30.80 -12.37 -23.70
N GLU A 31 -31.31 -11.48 -24.55
CA GLU A 31 -32.75 -11.34 -24.83
C GLU A 31 -33.33 -12.62 -25.45
N THR A 32 -32.61 -13.22 -26.40
CA THR A 32 -33.00 -14.47 -27.07
C THR A 32 -33.06 -15.63 -26.07
N SER A 33 -32.04 -15.78 -25.24
CA SER A 33 -31.98 -16.84 -24.22
C SER A 33 -33.09 -16.68 -23.19
N LEU A 34 -33.37 -15.44 -22.75
CA LEU A 34 -34.48 -15.15 -21.85
C LEU A 34 -35.83 -15.51 -22.48
N GLY A 35 -36.03 -15.17 -23.76
CA GLY A 35 -37.23 -15.56 -24.52
C GLY A 35 -37.39 -17.08 -24.68
N GLN A 36 -36.29 -17.82 -24.71
CA GLN A 36 -36.26 -19.29 -24.73
C GLN A 36 -36.37 -19.93 -23.34
N LYS A 37 -36.44 -19.13 -22.27
CA LYS A 37 -36.39 -19.57 -20.86
C LYS A 37 -35.09 -20.26 -20.47
N ASP A 38 -34.02 -20.04 -21.21
CA ASP A 38 -32.66 -20.40 -20.81
C ASP A 38 -32.11 -19.29 -19.89
N LEU A 39 -32.44 -19.39 -18.60
CA LEU A 39 -32.07 -18.37 -17.62
C LEU A 39 -30.56 -18.31 -17.37
N GLU A 40 -29.87 -19.44 -17.45
CA GLU A 40 -28.41 -19.53 -17.27
C GLU A 40 -27.68 -18.91 -18.47
N GLY A 41 -28.10 -19.25 -19.69
CA GLY A 41 -27.60 -18.62 -20.90
C GLY A 41 -27.89 -17.12 -20.95
N ALA A 42 -29.09 -16.70 -20.55
CA ALA A 42 -29.45 -15.29 -20.43
C ALA A 42 -28.55 -14.56 -19.43
N ARG A 43 -28.28 -15.17 -18.27
CA ARG A 43 -27.39 -14.63 -17.25
C ARG A 43 -25.97 -14.45 -17.77
N HIS A 44 -25.42 -15.49 -18.40
CA HIS A 44 -24.08 -15.46 -18.98
C HIS A 44 -23.93 -14.31 -19.98
N TRP A 45 -24.83 -14.21 -20.97
CA TRP A 45 -24.76 -13.15 -21.98
C TRP A 45 -25.01 -11.76 -21.43
N LEU A 46 -25.83 -11.64 -20.40
CA LEU A 46 -26.07 -10.37 -19.73
C LEU A 46 -24.86 -9.89 -18.92
N ASP A 47 -24.19 -10.78 -18.18
CA ASP A 47 -22.95 -10.44 -17.48
C ASP A 47 -21.89 -9.98 -18.50
N ARG A 48 -21.82 -10.65 -19.66
CA ARG A 48 -20.97 -10.24 -20.80
C ARG A 48 -21.35 -8.87 -21.37
N ALA A 49 -22.63 -8.52 -21.43
CA ALA A 49 -23.08 -7.20 -21.85
C ALA A 49 -22.66 -6.12 -20.84
N LEU A 50 -22.86 -6.36 -19.54
CA LEU A 50 -22.47 -5.45 -18.47
C LEU A 50 -20.95 -5.33 -18.30
N GLU A 51 -20.17 -6.37 -18.60
CA GLU A 51 -18.70 -6.29 -18.65
C GLU A 51 -18.22 -5.33 -19.74
N ARG A 52 -18.97 -5.21 -20.84
CA ARG A 52 -18.63 -4.30 -21.93
C ARG A 52 -19.09 -2.89 -21.62
N ASP A 53 -20.37 -2.72 -21.26
CA ASP A 53 -20.91 -1.44 -20.83
C ASP A 53 -21.77 -1.57 -19.56
N PRO A 54 -21.22 -1.28 -18.37
CA PRO A 54 -21.98 -1.28 -17.12
C PRO A 54 -22.93 -0.08 -17.01
N ARG A 55 -22.83 0.90 -17.92
CA ARG A 55 -23.69 2.10 -17.97
C ARG A 55 -24.91 1.91 -18.88
N SER A 56 -25.13 0.72 -19.44
CA SER A 56 -26.24 0.48 -20.35
C SER A 56 -27.58 0.31 -19.63
N VAL A 57 -28.49 1.28 -19.81
CA VAL A 57 -29.88 1.18 -19.33
C VAL A 57 -30.55 -0.11 -19.81
N LYS A 58 -30.34 -0.50 -21.07
CA LYS A 58 -30.95 -1.71 -21.66
C LYS A 58 -30.46 -3.00 -21.00
N ALA A 59 -29.17 -3.07 -20.63
CA ALA A 59 -28.65 -4.23 -19.92
C ALA A 59 -29.28 -4.35 -18.52
N TRP A 60 -29.48 -3.23 -17.81
CA TRP A 60 -30.11 -3.24 -16.49
C TRP A 60 -31.62 -3.57 -16.52
N ASP A 61 -32.37 -3.10 -17.52
CA ASP A 61 -33.76 -3.55 -17.74
C ASP A 61 -33.81 -5.07 -17.97
N LEU A 62 -32.92 -5.59 -18.81
CA LEU A 62 -32.84 -7.03 -19.09
C LEU A 62 -32.47 -7.84 -17.84
N ARG A 63 -31.59 -7.31 -16.98
CA ARG A 63 -31.26 -7.91 -15.68
C ARG A 63 -32.46 -7.94 -14.74
N ALA A 64 -33.25 -6.87 -14.68
CA ALA A 64 -34.47 -6.83 -13.89
C ALA A 64 -35.49 -7.88 -14.38
N ARG A 65 -35.67 -8.02 -15.70
CA ARG A 65 -36.57 -9.01 -16.30
C ARG A 65 -36.10 -10.45 -16.08
N LEU A 66 -34.79 -10.70 -16.14
CA LEU A 66 -34.20 -12.00 -15.82
C LEU A 66 -34.42 -12.36 -14.33
N ALA A 67 -34.20 -11.40 -13.43
CA ALA A 67 -34.42 -11.58 -12.00
C ALA A 67 -35.90 -11.87 -11.69
N GLU A 68 -36.83 -11.18 -12.36
CA GLU A 68 -38.27 -11.47 -12.28
C GLU A 68 -38.57 -12.91 -12.72
N ALA A 69 -38.03 -13.34 -13.87
CA ALA A 69 -38.23 -14.69 -14.38
C ALA A 69 -37.64 -15.78 -13.46
N ASN A 70 -36.58 -15.45 -12.71
CA ASN A 70 -35.94 -16.33 -11.74
C ASN A 70 -36.57 -16.25 -10.33
N GLY A 71 -37.53 -15.34 -10.10
CA GLY A 71 -38.10 -15.08 -8.78
C GLY A 71 -37.15 -14.42 -7.77
N ASP A 72 -36.05 -13.83 -8.24
CA ASP A 72 -35.07 -13.13 -7.40
C ASP A 72 -35.49 -11.66 -7.20
N ARG A 73 -36.37 -11.43 -6.21
CA ARG A 73 -36.86 -10.09 -5.86
C ARG A 73 -35.74 -9.11 -5.54
N ASP A 74 -34.67 -9.55 -4.86
CA ASP A 74 -33.57 -8.69 -4.44
C ASP A 74 -32.80 -8.14 -5.65
N GLU A 75 -32.46 -9.02 -6.60
CA GLU A 75 -31.79 -8.60 -7.82
C GLU A 75 -32.70 -7.75 -8.73
N GLN A 76 -34.00 -8.05 -8.78
CA GLN A 76 -34.95 -7.25 -9.56
C GLN A 76 -35.04 -5.82 -9.03
N VAL A 77 -35.21 -5.65 -7.72
CA VAL A 77 -35.27 -4.32 -7.07
C VAL A 77 -33.95 -3.57 -7.29
N PHE A 78 -32.81 -4.21 -7.04
CA PHE A 78 -31.50 -3.61 -7.26
C PHE A 78 -31.30 -3.15 -8.71
N SER A 79 -31.65 -4.00 -9.68
CA SER A 79 -31.49 -3.69 -11.11
C SER A 79 -32.34 -2.51 -11.55
N LEU A 80 -33.60 -2.40 -11.09
CA LEU A 80 -34.46 -1.25 -11.36
C LEU A 80 -33.94 0.05 -10.72
N HIS A 81 -33.36 -0.02 -9.51
CA HIS A 81 -32.69 1.14 -8.91
C HIS A 81 -31.48 1.58 -9.74
N ARG A 82 -30.68 0.65 -10.27
CA ARG A 82 -29.53 0.97 -11.15
C ARG A 82 -29.99 1.56 -12.49
N GLU A 83 -30.99 0.96 -13.12
CA GLU A 83 -31.59 1.46 -14.36
C GLU A 83 -32.12 2.89 -14.20
N HIS A 84 -32.92 3.16 -13.16
CA HIS A 84 -33.45 4.50 -12.89
C HIS A 84 -32.34 5.53 -12.65
N LYS A 85 -31.30 5.17 -11.88
CA LYS A 85 -30.14 6.04 -11.64
C LYS A 85 -29.42 6.40 -12.96
N LEU A 86 -29.22 5.41 -13.85
CA LEU A 86 -28.59 5.63 -15.15
C LEU A 86 -29.45 6.50 -16.07
N LEU A 87 -30.77 6.27 -16.10
CA LEU A 87 -31.71 7.12 -16.86
C LEU A 87 -31.66 8.59 -16.41
N VAL A 88 -31.53 8.83 -15.10
CA VAL A 88 -31.38 10.17 -14.52
C VAL A 88 -30.03 10.78 -14.94
N ALA A 89 -28.92 10.06 -14.73
CA ALA A 89 -27.57 10.53 -15.05
C ALA A 89 -27.38 10.81 -16.56
N GLN A 90 -28.00 10.00 -17.41
CA GLN A 90 -27.95 10.14 -18.88
C GLN A 90 -29.00 11.13 -19.43
N LYS A 91 -29.73 11.83 -18.55
CA LYS A 91 -30.75 12.82 -18.94
C LYS A 91 -31.81 12.27 -19.89
N ALA A 92 -32.21 11.00 -19.70
CA ALA A 92 -33.26 10.38 -20.48
C ALA A 92 -34.61 11.11 -20.31
N PRO A 93 -35.55 11.01 -21.28
CA PRO A 93 -36.85 11.67 -21.20
C PRO A 93 -37.58 11.39 -19.87
N LYS A 94 -38.21 12.41 -19.28
CA LYS A 94 -38.87 12.28 -17.97
C LYS A 94 -39.92 11.17 -17.93
N SER A 95 -40.61 10.93 -19.05
CA SER A 95 -41.57 9.84 -19.19
C SER A 95 -40.95 8.45 -19.02
N GLU A 96 -39.70 8.24 -19.46
CA GLU A 96 -38.99 6.97 -19.29
C GLU A 96 -38.53 6.79 -17.85
N GLN A 97 -38.00 7.86 -17.23
CA GLN A 97 -37.65 7.88 -15.81
C GLN A 97 -38.86 7.55 -14.93
N ASP A 98 -40.00 8.20 -15.19
CA ASP A 98 -41.24 8.02 -14.41
C ASP A 98 -41.83 6.61 -14.60
N ALA A 99 -41.68 6.00 -15.78
CA ALA A 99 -42.11 4.63 -16.05
C ALA A 99 -41.33 3.60 -15.21
N VAL A 100 -40.00 3.70 -15.19
CA VAL A 100 -39.15 2.81 -14.36
C VAL A 100 -39.40 3.07 -12.87
N ARG A 101 -39.53 4.34 -12.47
CA ARG A 101 -39.89 4.72 -11.10
C ARG A 101 -41.23 4.09 -10.67
N GLY A 102 -42.23 4.08 -11.55
CA GLY A 102 -43.53 3.46 -11.28
C GLY A 102 -43.44 1.95 -11.03
N LYS A 103 -42.66 1.23 -11.87
CA LYS A 103 -42.38 -0.21 -11.65
C LYS A 103 -41.68 -0.44 -10.32
N LEU A 104 -40.65 0.35 -10.04
CA LEU A 104 -39.84 0.24 -8.83
C LEU A 104 -40.67 0.43 -7.56
N VAL A 105 -41.47 1.50 -7.48
CA VAL A 105 -42.32 1.79 -6.30
C VAL A 105 -43.38 0.71 -6.08
N GLY A 106 -43.86 0.04 -7.14
CA GLY A 106 -44.78 -1.09 -7.02
C GLY A 106 -44.15 -2.33 -6.37
N LEU A 107 -42.84 -2.54 -6.57
CA LEU A 107 -42.10 -3.71 -6.09
C LEU A 107 -41.37 -3.47 -4.75
N ASP A 108 -40.89 -2.25 -4.57
CA ASP A 108 -40.14 -1.77 -3.42
C ASP A 108 -40.89 -0.61 -2.72
N PRO A 109 -41.63 -0.91 -1.64
CA PRO A 109 -42.37 0.13 -0.90
C PRO A 109 -41.44 1.09 -0.12
N ILE A 110 -40.14 0.79 0.00
CA ILE A 110 -39.14 1.66 0.64
C ILE A 110 -38.57 2.66 -0.38
N ALA A 111 -38.59 2.34 -1.68
CA ALA A 111 -38.04 3.18 -2.75
C ALA A 111 -38.47 4.66 -2.71
N PRO A 112 -39.74 5.04 -2.45
CA PRO A 112 -40.13 6.45 -2.38
C PRO A 112 -39.31 7.25 -1.37
N GLU A 113 -39.06 6.70 -0.18
CA GLU A 113 -38.27 7.36 0.86
C GLU A 113 -36.80 7.52 0.45
N LEU A 114 -36.22 6.47 -0.17
CA LEU A 114 -34.85 6.53 -0.68
C LEU A 114 -34.70 7.56 -1.80
N LEU A 115 -35.65 7.60 -2.74
CA LEU A 115 -35.64 8.51 -3.89
C LEU A 115 -35.97 9.96 -3.49
N ASP A 116 -36.69 10.17 -2.39
CA ASP A 116 -37.12 11.49 -1.92
C ASP A 116 -36.22 12.07 -0.80
N LEU A 117 -35.17 11.34 -0.37
CA LEU A 117 -34.13 11.86 0.53
C LEU A 117 -33.60 13.23 0.07
N SER A 118 -33.38 13.37 -1.24
CA SER A 118 -32.89 14.60 -1.88
C SER A 118 -33.79 15.80 -1.57
N LYS A 119 -35.11 15.65 -1.68
CA LYS A 119 -36.09 16.73 -1.42
C LYS A 119 -35.96 17.29 0.00
N VAL A 120 -35.69 16.43 0.99
CA VAL A 120 -35.60 16.82 2.40
C VAL A 120 -34.25 17.47 2.71
N PHE A 121 -33.16 16.82 2.30
CA PHE A 121 -31.82 17.21 2.75
C PHE A 121 -31.18 18.30 1.88
N ILE A 122 -31.49 18.38 0.59
CA ILE A 122 -31.01 19.49 -0.27
C ILE A 122 -31.55 20.83 0.24
N ALA A 123 -32.82 20.89 0.65
CA ALA A 123 -33.41 22.11 1.21
C ALA A 123 -32.71 22.60 2.50
N LYS A 124 -32.07 21.67 3.26
CA LYS A 124 -31.32 21.98 4.48
C LYS A 124 -29.85 22.29 4.21
N LEU A 125 -29.24 21.64 3.22
CA LEU A 125 -27.82 21.80 2.85
C LEU A 125 -27.58 23.06 2.00
N ALA A 126 -28.51 23.41 1.09
CA ALA A 126 -28.34 24.53 0.16
C ALA A 126 -28.02 25.87 0.86
N PRO A 127 -28.69 26.27 1.97
CA PRO A 127 -28.36 27.50 2.67
C PRO A 127 -26.97 27.49 3.32
N ILE A 128 -26.47 26.30 3.71
CA ILE A 128 -25.14 26.14 4.30
C ILE A 128 -24.06 26.31 3.22
N ALA A 129 -24.25 25.67 2.06
CA ALA A 129 -23.37 25.80 0.90
C ALA A 129 -23.23 27.26 0.46
N GLN A 130 -24.35 27.94 0.24
CA GLN A 130 -24.38 29.37 -0.17
C GLN A 130 -23.64 30.27 0.82
N GLN A 131 -23.72 29.96 2.12
CA GLN A 131 -23.05 30.73 3.14
C GLN A 131 -21.54 30.47 3.16
N TYR A 132 -21.07 29.23 2.95
CA TYR A 132 -19.64 28.95 2.77
C TYR A 132 -19.07 29.67 1.55
N GLU A 133 -19.80 29.71 0.43
CA GLU A 133 -19.39 30.48 -0.74
C GLU A 133 -19.23 31.97 -0.42
N LYS A 134 -20.22 32.55 0.27
CA LYS A 134 -20.19 33.96 0.70
C LYS A 134 -19.00 34.24 1.62
N ASP A 135 -18.65 33.29 2.47
CA ASP A 135 -17.51 33.36 3.39
C ASP A 135 -16.16 33.05 2.70
N LYS A 136 -16.15 32.84 1.37
CA LYS A 136 -14.97 32.48 0.55
C LYS A 136 -14.28 31.21 1.04
N ARG A 137 -15.07 30.18 1.34
CA ARG A 137 -14.63 28.87 1.84
C ARG A 137 -14.93 27.78 0.80
N PRO A 138 -14.16 27.73 -0.32
CA PRO A 138 -14.45 26.84 -1.44
C PRO A 138 -14.38 25.35 -1.10
N HIS A 139 -13.46 24.88 -0.24
CA HIS A 139 -13.40 23.47 0.18
C HIS A 139 -14.67 23.07 0.94
N SER A 140 -15.07 23.88 1.92
CA SER A 140 -16.29 23.64 2.68
C SER A 140 -17.54 23.70 1.81
N ALA A 141 -17.63 24.67 0.89
CA ALA A 141 -18.74 24.80 -0.03
C ALA A 141 -18.83 23.60 -1.00
N ILE A 142 -17.71 23.22 -1.64
CA ILE A 142 -17.64 22.07 -2.54
C ILE A 142 -18.05 20.79 -1.82
N ARG A 143 -17.59 20.57 -0.58
CA ARG A 143 -18.00 19.41 0.22
C ARG A 143 -19.52 19.34 0.40
N VAL A 144 -20.16 20.46 0.73
CA VAL A 144 -21.62 20.50 0.89
C VAL A 144 -22.34 20.31 -0.45
N HIS A 145 -21.86 20.94 -1.53
CA HIS A 145 -22.41 20.72 -2.88
C HIS A 145 -22.24 19.27 -3.34
N LYS A 146 -21.13 18.60 -3.01
CA LYS A 146 -20.94 17.18 -3.29
C LYS A 146 -21.91 16.31 -2.49
N ALA A 147 -22.16 16.64 -1.22
CA ALA A 147 -23.20 15.98 -0.45
C ALA A 147 -24.59 16.20 -1.09
N MET A 148 -24.86 17.36 -1.67
CA MET A 148 -26.11 17.59 -2.40
C MET A 148 -26.17 16.78 -3.71
N LEU A 149 -25.09 16.72 -4.49
CA LEU A 149 -25.01 15.92 -5.72
C LEU A 149 -25.06 14.41 -5.47
N ALA A 150 -24.60 13.95 -4.32
CA ALA A 150 -24.76 12.56 -3.89
C ALA A 150 -26.23 12.17 -3.69
N LEU A 151 -27.07 13.13 -3.30
CA LEU A 151 -28.51 12.96 -3.13
C LEU A 151 -29.26 13.16 -4.45
N ASP A 152 -28.88 14.17 -5.23
CA ASP A 152 -29.45 14.47 -6.55
C ASP A 152 -28.34 14.82 -7.55
N PRO A 153 -27.90 13.85 -8.37
CA PRO A 153 -26.87 14.08 -9.36
C PRO A 153 -27.22 15.18 -10.37
N GLU A 154 -28.50 15.41 -10.66
CA GLU A 154 -28.92 16.38 -11.70
C GLU A 154 -29.07 17.81 -11.18
N LEU A 155 -28.60 18.08 -9.96
CA LEU A 155 -28.70 19.40 -9.36
C LEU A 155 -27.73 20.40 -10.02
N GLU A 156 -28.17 20.99 -11.13
CA GLU A 156 -27.39 21.92 -11.97
C GLU A 156 -26.79 23.08 -11.16
N THR A 157 -27.53 23.61 -10.18
CA THR A 157 -27.04 24.68 -9.31
C THR A 157 -25.79 24.29 -8.52
N SER A 158 -25.66 23.02 -8.13
CA SER A 158 -24.47 22.52 -7.43
C SER A 158 -23.34 22.16 -8.38
N ARG A 159 -23.63 21.59 -9.56
CA ARG A 159 -22.61 21.34 -10.60
C ARG A 159 -21.94 22.65 -11.03
N ALA A 160 -22.73 23.66 -11.38
CA ALA A 160 -22.24 24.98 -11.76
C ALA A 160 -21.50 25.69 -10.61
N ALA A 161 -21.93 25.50 -9.36
CA ALA A 161 -21.22 26.05 -8.21
C ALA A 161 -19.85 25.39 -8.01
N ILE A 162 -19.77 24.05 -8.08
CA ILE A 162 -18.49 23.33 -7.97
C ILE A 162 -17.55 23.74 -9.10
N GLU A 163 -18.01 23.78 -10.36
CA GLU A 163 -17.19 24.19 -11.50
C GLU A 163 -16.63 25.60 -11.30
N ARG A 164 -17.49 26.56 -10.91
CA ARG A 164 -17.06 27.94 -10.61
C ARG A 164 -16.09 28.02 -9.43
N LEU A 165 -16.31 27.25 -8.37
CA LEU A 165 -15.42 27.25 -7.19
C LEU A 165 -14.08 26.58 -7.49
N ALA A 166 -14.09 25.54 -8.33
CA ALA A 166 -12.92 24.77 -8.73
C ALA A 166 -12.04 25.49 -9.75
N ALA A 167 -12.59 26.44 -10.51
CA ALA A 167 -11.84 27.31 -11.42
C ALA A 167 -10.89 28.29 -10.70
N ALA A 168 -10.90 28.32 -9.37
CA ALA A 168 -9.92 29.09 -8.61
C ALA A 168 -8.52 28.48 -8.74
N PRO A 169 -7.44 29.30 -8.74
CA PRO A 169 -6.05 28.84 -8.87
C PRO A 169 -5.52 28.21 -7.55
N ASP A 170 -6.25 27.24 -6.99
CA ASP A 170 -5.83 26.43 -5.84
C ASP A 170 -5.87 24.94 -6.22
N PRO A 171 -4.71 24.31 -6.50
CA PRO A 171 -4.63 22.90 -6.89
C PRO A 171 -5.26 21.95 -5.86
N SER A 172 -5.34 22.34 -4.58
CA SER A 172 -5.92 21.50 -3.54
C SER A 172 -7.45 21.36 -3.66
N LEU A 173 -8.10 22.24 -4.44
CA LEU A 173 -9.52 22.14 -4.79
C LEU A 173 -9.80 21.09 -5.86
N ALA A 174 -8.83 20.74 -6.71
CA ALA A 174 -9.04 19.74 -7.77
C ALA A 174 -9.45 18.38 -7.17
N ALA A 175 -8.82 17.99 -6.07
CA ALA A 175 -9.16 16.77 -5.33
C ALA A 175 -10.60 16.81 -4.75
N ASP A 176 -11.09 18.01 -4.39
CA ASP A 176 -12.41 18.18 -3.79
C ASP A 176 -13.50 18.40 -4.83
N ALA A 177 -13.20 18.99 -5.98
CA ALA A 177 -14.20 19.37 -6.98
C ALA A 177 -14.47 18.26 -8.00
N LYS A 178 -13.42 17.57 -8.47
CA LYS A 178 -13.56 16.68 -9.62
C LYS A 178 -14.41 15.44 -9.29
N PRO A 179 -15.19 14.94 -10.27
CA PRO A 179 -15.92 13.68 -10.11
C PRO A 179 -14.95 12.52 -9.92
N LYS A 180 -15.45 11.39 -9.42
CA LYS A 180 -14.65 10.18 -9.22
C LYS A 180 -13.98 9.69 -10.52
N ASP A 181 -14.69 9.88 -11.62
CA ASP A 181 -14.28 9.62 -12.99
C ASP A 181 -14.80 10.76 -13.87
N LEU A 182 -13.95 11.36 -14.70
CA LEU A 182 -14.33 12.44 -15.61
C LEU A 182 -15.40 12.01 -16.62
N LEU A 183 -15.53 10.70 -16.88
CA LEU A 183 -16.47 10.13 -17.83
C LEU A 183 -17.65 9.42 -17.16
N ALA A 184 -17.86 9.61 -15.85
CA ALA A 184 -18.83 8.86 -15.06
C ALA A 184 -20.26 8.88 -15.63
N ASP A 185 -20.67 10.01 -16.21
CA ASP A 185 -22.04 10.28 -16.67
C ASP A 185 -22.26 9.95 -18.16
N VAL A 186 -21.26 9.37 -18.84
CA VAL A 186 -21.30 9.10 -20.29
C VAL A 186 -21.14 7.61 -20.57
N SER A 187 -22.06 7.01 -21.34
CA SER A 187 -21.96 5.59 -21.72
C SER A 187 -20.88 5.36 -22.78
N LYS A 188 -20.35 4.13 -22.87
CA LYS A 188 -19.35 3.79 -23.89
C LYS A 188 -19.93 3.87 -25.31
N GLU A 189 -21.23 3.63 -25.48
CA GLU A 189 -21.93 3.79 -26.76
C GLU A 189 -21.98 5.25 -27.20
N TRP A 190 -22.29 6.18 -26.29
CA TRP A 190 -22.31 7.60 -26.63
C TRP A 190 -20.92 8.10 -27.04
N ILE A 191 -19.88 7.68 -26.30
CA ILE A 191 -18.48 8.01 -26.64
C ILE A 191 -18.16 7.51 -28.04
N ARG A 192 -18.52 6.25 -28.36
CA ARG A 192 -18.31 5.69 -29.70
C ARG A 192 -19.05 6.47 -30.78
N GLU A 193 -20.32 6.82 -30.56
CA GLU A 193 -21.11 7.62 -31.52
C GLU A 193 -20.54 9.02 -31.73
N HIS A 194 -20.06 9.66 -30.66
CA HIS A 194 -19.35 10.93 -30.73
C HIS A 194 -18.04 10.77 -31.52
N ASP A 195 -17.24 9.77 -31.21
CA ASP A 195 -15.95 9.52 -31.86
C ASP A 195 -16.13 9.19 -33.36
N GLU A 196 -17.18 8.46 -33.72
CA GLU A 196 -17.57 8.22 -35.13
C GLU A 196 -17.93 9.53 -35.86
N GLN A 197 -18.58 10.48 -35.19
CA GLN A 197 -18.94 11.80 -35.77
C GLN A 197 -17.74 12.74 -35.91
N HIS A 198 -16.72 12.55 -35.08
CA HIS A 198 -15.53 13.40 -34.99
C HIS A 198 -14.24 12.67 -35.43
N ALA A 199 -14.39 11.63 -36.28
CA ALA A 199 -13.31 10.71 -36.65
C ALA A 199 -12.24 11.29 -37.59
N THR A 200 -12.42 12.52 -38.09
CA THR A 200 -11.47 13.20 -38.98
C THR A 200 -11.14 14.60 -38.51
N TRP A 201 -9.96 15.09 -38.88
CA TRP A 201 -9.52 16.43 -38.52
C TRP A 201 -10.47 17.57 -38.95
N GLU A 202 -11.18 17.43 -40.08
CA GLU A 202 -12.16 18.42 -40.53
C GLU A 202 -13.37 18.52 -39.59
N THR A 203 -13.74 17.40 -38.98
CA THR A 203 -14.89 17.26 -38.08
C THR A 203 -14.48 17.21 -36.60
N ARG A 204 -13.18 17.35 -36.28
CA ARG A 204 -12.60 17.26 -34.93
C ARG A 204 -13.41 17.96 -33.84
N SER A 205 -13.40 17.38 -32.65
CA SER A 205 -14.04 17.95 -31.47
C SER A 205 -13.27 19.13 -30.91
N GLU A 206 -13.96 20.03 -30.21
CA GLU A 206 -13.38 21.20 -29.54
C GLU A 206 -13.91 21.36 -28.11
N LEU A 207 -13.01 21.66 -27.17
CA LEU A 207 -13.32 21.95 -25.78
C LEU A 207 -12.53 23.16 -25.28
N VAL A 208 -13.24 24.21 -24.84
CA VAL A 208 -12.64 25.47 -24.36
C VAL A 208 -12.56 25.48 -22.84
N ARG A 209 -11.40 25.86 -22.31
CA ARG A 209 -11.10 26.13 -20.90
C ARG A 209 -10.44 27.51 -20.76
N ASP A 210 -10.08 27.87 -19.53
CA ASP A 210 -9.55 29.19 -19.19
C ASP A 210 -8.18 29.45 -19.83
N ASN A 211 -7.26 28.48 -19.74
CA ASN A 211 -5.90 28.62 -20.25
C ASN A 211 -5.69 27.90 -21.60
N TYR A 212 -6.58 27.00 -22.00
CA TYR A 212 -6.44 26.22 -23.24
C TYR A 212 -7.72 26.05 -24.06
N THR A 213 -7.58 25.91 -25.38
CA THR A 213 -8.61 25.36 -26.27
C THR A 213 -8.13 24.03 -26.83
N THR A 214 -8.77 22.92 -26.45
CA THR A 214 -8.39 21.58 -26.90
C THR A 214 -9.14 21.22 -28.18
N ARG A 215 -8.42 20.80 -29.22
CA ARG A 215 -8.97 20.33 -30.49
C ARG A 215 -8.38 18.97 -30.85
N THR A 216 -9.24 17.99 -31.12
CA THR A 216 -8.78 16.61 -31.38
C THR A 216 -9.78 15.77 -32.17
N ASP A 217 -9.26 14.87 -33.00
CA ASP A 217 -9.97 13.75 -33.63
C ASP A 217 -9.54 12.38 -33.05
N ALA A 218 -8.80 12.40 -31.94
CA ALA A 218 -8.37 11.21 -31.21
C ALA A 218 -9.44 10.66 -30.23
N GLY A 219 -10.65 11.21 -30.26
CA GLY A 219 -11.80 10.78 -29.45
C GLY A 219 -12.08 11.63 -28.20
N TYR A 220 -13.28 11.47 -27.67
CA TYR A 220 -13.84 12.26 -26.56
C TYR A 220 -13.06 12.10 -25.26
N GLU A 221 -12.66 10.87 -24.94
CA GLU A 221 -11.90 10.56 -23.72
C GLU A 221 -10.57 11.32 -23.70
N CYS A 222 -9.86 11.35 -24.83
CA CYS A 222 -8.63 12.13 -24.98
C CYS A 222 -8.87 13.62 -24.76
N MET A 223 -9.89 14.19 -25.42
CA MET A 223 -10.23 15.62 -25.33
C MET A 223 -10.47 16.07 -23.89
N VAL A 224 -11.36 15.37 -23.16
CA VAL A 224 -11.77 15.78 -21.81
C VAL A 224 -10.62 15.61 -20.82
N ARG A 225 -9.91 14.47 -20.85
CA ARG A 225 -8.80 14.22 -19.92
C ARG A 225 -7.64 15.19 -20.14
N ALA A 226 -7.26 15.47 -21.39
CA ALA A 226 -6.19 16.40 -21.70
C ALA A 226 -6.54 17.84 -21.28
N ALA A 227 -7.73 18.32 -21.62
CA ALA A 227 -8.20 19.66 -21.25
C ALA A 227 -8.16 19.87 -19.72
N GLU A 228 -8.63 18.88 -18.96
CA GLU A 228 -8.69 18.93 -17.49
C GLU A 228 -7.32 18.84 -16.80
N ALA A 229 -6.38 18.10 -17.38
CA ALA A 229 -5.03 17.98 -16.86
C ALA A 229 -4.20 19.23 -17.13
N MET A 230 -4.33 19.82 -18.32
CA MET A 230 -3.52 20.96 -18.72
C MET A 230 -3.80 22.22 -17.90
N GLU A 231 -5.03 22.44 -17.42
CA GLU A 231 -5.34 23.54 -16.50
C GLU A 231 -4.56 23.43 -15.17
N GLN A 232 -4.39 22.22 -14.65
CA GLN A 232 -3.57 21.99 -13.45
C GLN A 232 -2.08 22.16 -13.74
N MET A 233 -1.62 21.70 -14.90
CA MET A 233 -0.23 21.89 -15.31
C MET A 233 0.10 23.37 -15.50
N ASN A 234 -0.81 24.17 -16.06
CA ASN A 234 -0.64 25.62 -16.15
C ASN A 234 -0.41 26.27 -14.78
N ALA A 235 -1.22 25.90 -13.79
CA ALA A 235 -1.02 26.35 -12.42
C ALA A 235 0.35 25.92 -11.87
N PHE A 236 0.79 24.69 -12.16
CA PHE A 236 2.09 24.20 -11.72
C PHE A 236 3.25 24.93 -12.41
N TYR A 237 3.19 25.18 -13.72
CA TYR A 237 4.19 25.96 -14.44
C TYR A 237 4.36 27.35 -13.85
N ARG A 238 3.25 28.04 -13.53
CA ARG A 238 3.30 29.37 -12.89
C ARG A 238 4.08 29.36 -11.59
N VAL A 239 3.87 28.34 -10.74
CA VAL A 239 4.57 28.19 -9.46
C VAL A 239 6.04 27.84 -9.67
N PHE A 240 6.33 26.89 -10.57
CA PHE A 240 7.70 26.43 -10.83
C PHE A 240 8.56 27.56 -11.42
N PHE A 241 8.06 28.27 -12.42
CA PHE A 241 8.75 29.36 -13.11
C PHE A 241 8.59 30.73 -12.44
N GLN A 242 7.77 30.84 -11.39
CA GLN A 242 7.42 32.10 -10.72
C GLN A 242 6.94 33.20 -11.68
N PHE A 243 6.18 32.78 -12.70
CA PHE A 243 5.68 33.64 -13.76
C PHE A 243 4.15 33.57 -13.81
N GLY A 244 3.50 34.73 -13.82
CA GLY A 244 2.05 34.82 -13.85
C GLY A 244 1.36 34.30 -12.59
N THR A 245 2.06 34.31 -11.45
CA THR A 245 1.45 34.10 -10.13
C THR A 245 0.73 35.38 -9.66
N PRO A 246 -0.14 35.30 -8.63
CA PRO A 246 -0.79 36.49 -8.06
C PRO A 246 0.20 37.58 -7.60
N GLU A 247 1.39 37.19 -7.14
CA GLU A 247 2.46 38.09 -6.72
C GLU A 247 3.16 38.76 -7.91
N ASP A 248 3.37 38.00 -8.99
CA ASP A 248 4.08 38.43 -10.20
C ASP A 248 3.25 39.33 -11.12
N LYS A 249 1.91 39.19 -11.11
CA LYS A 249 0.92 40.02 -11.83
C LYS A 249 1.04 40.05 -13.36
N ARG A 250 2.02 39.38 -13.97
CA ARG A 250 2.11 39.21 -15.43
C ARG A 250 1.02 38.23 -15.91
N SER A 251 0.55 38.38 -17.15
CA SER A 251 -0.45 37.48 -17.73
C SER A 251 0.19 36.41 -18.62
N VAL A 252 -0.43 35.24 -18.67
CA VAL A 252 -0.11 34.16 -19.61
C VAL A 252 -1.27 34.05 -20.58
N SER A 253 -0.99 34.09 -21.89
CA SER A 253 -2.02 33.99 -22.92
C SER A 253 -2.57 32.57 -23.03
N ARG A 254 -3.87 32.44 -23.27
CA ARG A 254 -4.49 31.16 -23.67
C ARG A 254 -3.95 30.73 -25.03
N ILE A 255 -3.63 29.44 -25.17
CA ILE A 255 -3.12 28.82 -26.40
C ILE A 255 -3.96 27.59 -26.78
N ASP A 256 -3.75 27.09 -28.00
CA ASP A 256 -4.46 25.88 -28.47
C ASP A 256 -3.68 24.60 -28.11
N LEU A 257 -4.41 23.54 -27.77
CA LEU A 257 -3.90 22.16 -27.66
C LEU A 257 -4.44 21.36 -28.84
N VAL A 258 -3.56 20.94 -29.74
CA VAL A 258 -3.88 20.31 -31.02
C VAL A 258 -3.42 18.86 -30.95
N ILE A 259 -4.35 17.92 -30.80
CA ILE A 259 -4.02 16.50 -30.59
C ILE A 259 -4.57 15.68 -31.75
N PHE A 260 -3.68 15.21 -32.62
CA PHE A 260 -4.03 14.37 -33.78
C PHE A 260 -4.24 12.91 -33.38
N ARG A 261 -5.07 12.17 -34.14
CA ARG A 261 -5.32 10.76 -33.83
C ARG A 261 -4.07 9.88 -33.97
N ASN A 262 -3.13 10.24 -34.84
CA ASN A 262 -1.92 9.47 -35.10
C ASN A 262 -0.77 10.32 -35.66
N ARG A 263 0.40 9.70 -35.77
CA ARG A 263 1.64 10.33 -36.26
C ARG A 263 1.53 10.84 -37.70
N ASP A 264 0.87 10.09 -38.58
CA ASP A 264 0.78 10.46 -40.00
C ASP A 264 -0.02 11.75 -40.20
N GLU A 265 -1.11 11.90 -39.44
CA GLU A 265 -1.89 13.14 -39.42
C GLU A 265 -1.08 14.29 -38.84
N TYR A 266 -0.37 14.09 -37.74
CA TYR A 266 0.53 15.10 -37.16
C TYR A 266 1.55 15.61 -38.17
N LEU A 267 2.29 14.71 -38.83
CA LEU A 267 3.31 15.11 -39.82
C LEU A 267 2.71 15.83 -41.03
N LYS A 268 1.47 15.49 -41.41
CA LYS A 268 0.79 16.06 -42.57
C LYS A 268 0.11 17.39 -42.28
N LEU A 269 -0.48 17.53 -41.10
CA LEU A 269 -1.40 18.62 -40.74
C LEU A 269 -0.81 19.60 -39.71
N GLY A 270 0.27 19.23 -39.03
CA GLY A 270 0.97 20.07 -38.06
C GLY A 270 1.56 21.34 -38.69
N SER A 271 1.68 22.37 -37.87
CA SER A 271 2.15 23.69 -38.29
C SER A 271 3.64 23.66 -38.66
N GLY A 272 3.99 24.18 -39.85
CA GLY A 272 5.38 24.30 -40.32
C GLY A 272 6.11 22.96 -40.31
N PRO A 273 5.87 22.12 -41.35
CA PRO A 273 5.81 20.65 -41.27
C PRO A 273 6.70 20.07 -40.15
N PRO A 274 6.11 19.35 -39.18
CA PRO A 274 6.85 18.92 -38.00
C PRO A 274 8.08 18.09 -38.35
N VAL A 275 9.08 18.14 -37.49
CA VAL A 275 10.29 17.33 -37.68
C VAL A 275 9.94 15.86 -37.43
N ASP A 276 10.34 14.97 -38.34
CA ASP A 276 9.92 13.56 -38.35
C ASP A 276 10.18 12.82 -37.03
N TRP A 277 11.24 13.14 -36.31
CA TRP A 277 11.57 12.47 -35.05
C TRP A 277 10.80 13.02 -33.84
N SER A 278 10.10 14.15 -33.96
CA SER A 278 9.41 14.77 -32.82
C SER A 278 8.04 14.12 -32.55
N ALA A 279 7.72 13.97 -31.25
CA ALA A 279 6.41 13.54 -30.80
C ALA A 279 5.43 14.73 -30.59
N GLY A 280 5.94 15.96 -30.56
CA GLY A 280 5.15 17.16 -30.40
C GLY A 280 5.94 18.43 -30.70
N GLN A 281 5.28 19.58 -30.65
CA GLN A 281 5.93 20.88 -30.79
C GLN A 281 5.13 22.01 -30.14
N PHE A 282 5.83 22.98 -29.56
CA PHE A 282 5.29 24.30 -29.24
C PHE A 282 5.56 25.31 -30.37
N THR A 283 4.50 25.87 -30.95
CA THR A 283 4.57 26.78 -32.12
C THR A 283 4.56 28.26 -31.75
N GLY A 284 4.48 28.58 -30.44
CA GLY A 284 4.25 29.93 -29.93
C GLY A 284 2.78 30.28 -29.72
N GLY A 285 1.86 29.67 -30.48
CA GLY A 285 0.40 29.86 -30.33
C GLY A 285 -0.38 28.57 -30.08
N SER A 286 0.23 27.42 -30.32
CA SER A 286 -0.33 26.09 -30.07
C SER A 286 0.73 25.14 -29.51
N VAL A 287 0.27 24.13 -28.78
CA VAL A 287 0.99 22.88 -28.57
C VAL A 287 0.36 21.83 -29.46
N GLU A 288 1.17 21.13 -30.25
CA GLU A 288 0.70 20.13 -31.21
C GLU A 288 1.34 18.77 -30.92
N THR A 289 0.55 17.69 -30.87
CA THR A 289 1.02 16.31 -30.62
C THR A 289 0.02 15.27 -31.15
N TYR A 290 0.26 13.98 -30.93
CA TYR A 290 -0.60 12.89 -31.40
C TYR A 290 -0.67 11.71 -30.41
N ILE A 291 -1.66 10.84 -30.58
CA ILE A 291 -1.69 9.54 -29.87
C ILE A 291 -0.69 8.57 -30.52
N GLY A 292 0.42 8.33 -29.82
CA GLY A 292 1.48 7.41 -30.23
C GLY A 292 1.23 5.96 -29.80
N ALA A 293 2.19 5.07 -30.08
CA ALA A 293 2.10 3.65 -29.73
C ALA A 293 2.01 3.39 -28.20
N GLY A 294 2.50 4.33 -27.38
CA GLY A 294 2.33 4.29 -25.92
C GLY A 294 0.99 4.80 -25.41
N GLY A 295 0.07 5.20 -26.30
CA GLY A 295 -1.27 5.63 -25.94
C GLY A 295 -1.33 7.02 -25.31
N PHE A 296 -2.35 7.24 -24.48
CA PHE A 296 -2.65 8.51 -23.83
C PHE A 296 -1.56 8.95 -22.85
N GLN A 297 -0.93 8.02 -22.12
CA GLN A 297 0.12 8.36 -21.14
C GLN A 297 1.37 8.95 -21.80
N ASP A 298 1.83 8.40 -22.92
CA ASP A 298 3.00 8.94 -23.62
C ASP A 298 2.67 10.28 -24.28
N MET A 299 1.47 10.40 -24.87
CA MET A 299 1.00 11.67 -25.44
C MET A 299 0.92 12.76 -24.37
N ILE A 300 0.38 12.47 -23.18
CA ILE A 300 0.25 13.51 -22.16
C ILE A 300 1.61 13.95 -21.61
N GLY A 301 2.58 13.04 -21.47
CA GLY A 301 3.95 13.41 -21.12
C GLY A 301 4.55 14.39 -22.13
N THR A 302 4.32 14.13 -23.42
CA THR A 302 4.70 15.04 -24.51
C THR A 302 3.96 16.38 -24.41
N LEU A 303 2.66 16.37 -24.15
CA LEU A 303 1.86 17.58 -23.98
C LEU A 303 2.38 18.44 -22.82
N PHE A 304 2.77 17.81 -21.70
CA PHE A 304 3.35 18.47 -20.54
C PHE A 304 4.74 19.04 -20.82
N HIS A 305 5.55 18.35 -21.63
CA HIS A 305 6.84 18.84 -22.10
C HIS A 305 6.65 20.10 -22.96
N GLU A 306 5.87 20.00 -24.04
CA GLU A 306 5.75 21.06 -25.03
C GLU A 306 5.08 22.31 -24.45
N ALA A 307 4.07 22.15 -23.60
CA ALA A 307 3.44 23.28 -22.94
C ALA A 307 4.38 24.01 -21.97
N ALA A 308 5.38 23.33 -21.40
CA ALA A 308 6.37 23.98 -20.55
C ALA A 308 7.23 24.98 -21.34
N HIS A 309 7.48 24.76 -22.64
CA HIS A 309 8.22 25.71 -23.47
C HIS A 309 7.56 27.09 -23.56
N GLN A 310 6.24 27.19 -23.42
CA GLN A 310 5.56 28.48 -23.26
C GLN A 310 6.14 29.26 -22.09
N PHE A 311 6.29 28.61 -20.94
CA PHE A 311 6.78 29.24 -19.71
C PHE A 311 8.30 29.41 -19.70
N VAL A 312 9.05 28.47 -20.28
CA VAL A 312 10.50 28.63 -20.44
C VAL A 312 10.81 29.91 -21.26
N SER A 313 10.07 30.12 -22.34
CA SER A 313 10.19 31.29 -23.22
C SER A 313 9.74 32.60 -22.55
N LEU A 314 8.74 32.55 -21.67
CA LEU A 314 8.21 33.74 -20.98
C LEU A 314 9.02 34.14 -19.75
N ALA A 315 9.59 33.16 -19.03
CA ALA A 315 10.12 33.35 -17.68
C ALA A 315 11.64 33.30 -17.58
N THR A 316 12.34 32.77 -18.59
CA THR A 316 13.78 32.48 -18.49
C THR A 316 14.55 32.91 -19.75
N ASN A 317 15.88 32.98 -19.64
CA ASN A 317 16.80 33.13 -20.77
C ASN A 317 17.47 31.79 -21.13
N SER A 318 16.84 30.67 -20.78
CA SER A 318 17.41 29.32 -20.99
C SER A 318 17.50 28.98 -22.46
N ALA A 319 18.58 28.32 -22.86
CA ALA A 319 18.80 27.83 -24.22
C ALA A 319 19.51 26.48 -24.16
N GLY A 320 19.54 25.77 -25.30
CA GLY A 320 20.21 24.48 -25.42
C GLY A 320 19.70 23.48 -24.38
N TRP A 321 20.62 22.85 -23.64
CA TRP A 321 20.27 21.75 -22.75
C TRP A 321 19.32 22.12 -21.62
N LEU A 322 19.40 23.36 -21.17
CA LEU A 322 18.59 23.83 -20.06
C LEU A 322 17.14 24.07 -20.50
N ASN A 323 16.90 24.46 -21.75
CA ASN A 323 15.54 24.58 -22.29
C ASN A 323 14.83 23.22 -22.27
N GLU A 324 15.46 22.20 -22.86
CA GLU A 324 14.90 20.85 -22.94
C GLU A 324 14.84 20.17 -21.56
N GLY A 325 15.85 20.38 -20.71
CA GLY A 325 15.86 19.82 -19.36
C GLY A 325 14.75 20.39 -18.47
N LEU A 326 14.47 21.70 -18.58
CA LEU A 326 13.36 22.34 -17.85
C LEU A 326 11.99 21.88 -18.36
N ALA A 327 11.83 21.64 -19.66
CA ALA A 327 10.60 21.09 -20.21
C ALA A 327 10.41 19.61 -19.80
N SER A 328 11.48 18.81 -19.93
CA SER A 328 11.48 17.38 -19.57
C SER A 328 11.15 17.12 -18.10
N PHE A 329 11.44 18.07 -17.21
CA PHE A 329 11.10 17.98 -15.78
C PHE A 329 9.62 17.61 -15.54
N PHE A 330 8.72 18.11 -16.38
CA PHE A 330 7.29 17.93 -16.22
C PHE A 330 6.74 16.63 -16.80
N GLU A 331 7.54 15.87 -17.55
CA GLU A 331 7.15 14.58 -18.12
C GLU A 331 6.86 13.51 -17.06
N GLY A 332 7.37 13.69 -15.84
CA GLY A 332 7.09 12.78 -14.72
C GLY A 332 5.70 12.97 -14.12
N CYS A 333 5.02 14.09 -14.37
CA CYS A 333 3.69 14.35 -13.83
C CYS A 333 2.67 13.31 -14.33
N ARG A 334 1.77 12.86 -13.45
CA ARG A 334 0.83 11.76 -13.74
C ARG A 334 -0.62 12.17 -13.53
N ILE A 335 -1.49 11.88 -14.49
CA ILE A 335 -2.95 12.08 -14.36
C ILE A 335 -3.57 10.87 -13.66
N LEU A 336 -4.43 11.11 -12.67
CA LEU A 336 -5.31 10.13 -12.02
C LEU A 336 -6.67 10.06 -12.72
N GLN A 337 -7.46 9.00 -12.50
CA GLN A 337 -8.76 8.80 -13.18
C GLN A 337 -9.77 9.93 -12.94
N ASN A 338 -9.74 10.55 -11.75
CA ASN A 338 -10.55 11.72 -11.41
C ASN A 338 -10.05 13.02 -12.09
N GLY A 339 -9.01 12.95 -12.93
CA GLY A 339 -8.40 14.09 -13.60
C GLY A 339 -7.42 14.89 -12.75
N THR A 340 -7.11 14.49 -11.51
CA THR A 340 -6.06 15.15 -10.70
C THR A 340 -4.68 14.84 -11.26
N VAL A 341 -3.78 15.83 -11.28
CA VAL A 341 -2.39 15.62 -11.70
C VAL A 341 -1.47 15.57 -10.47
N LEU A 342 -0.70 14.48 -10.36
CA LEU A 342 0.40 14.35 -9.40
C LEU A 342 1.64 15.04 -9.97
N MET A 343 2.19 15.98 -9.21
CA MET A 343 3.25 16.89 -9.64
C MET A 343 4.61 16.50 -9.06
N ASN A 344 5.71 16.85 -9.76
CA ASN A 344 7.10 16.62 -9.32
C ASN A 344 7.45 15.14 -9.06
N GLU A 345 6.76 14.23 -9.73
CA GLU A 345 7.13 12.82 -9.79
C GLU A 345 8.35 12.64 -10.71
N PRO A 346 9.21 11.63 -10.48
CA PRO A 346 10.29 11.33 -11.41
C PRO A 346 9.73 10.78 -12.73
N ALA A 347 10.32 11.19 -13.85
CA ALA A 347 9.99 10.66 -15.17
C ALA A 347 10.63 9.27 -15.32
N ASP A 348 9.89 8.21 -15.01
CA ASP A 348 10.42 6.84 -14.98
C ASP A 348 11.03 6.43 -16.34
N HIS A 349 10.47 6.87 -17.48
CA HIS A 349 11.02 6.63 -18.83
C HIS A 349 12.33 7.38 -19.11
N ARG A 350 12.69 8.40 -18.32
CA ARG A 350 13.99 9.08 -18.38
C ARG A 350 14.97 8.52 -17.34
N LEU A 351 14.47 8.25 -16.14
CA LEU A 351 15.25 7.79 -15.00
C LEU A 351 15.92 6.44 -15.26
N PHE A 352 15.14 5.43 -15.64
CA PHE A 352 15.64 4.07 -15.76
C PHE A 352 16.72 3.93 -16.84
N PRO A 353 16.51 4.43 -18.09
CA PRO A 353 17.56 4.37 -19.12
C PRO A 353 18.83 5.12 -18.73
N LEU A 354 18.71 6.29 -18.07
CA LEU A 354 19.86 7.06 -17.62
C LEU A 354 20.69 6.27 -16.58
N VAL A 355 20.02 5.65 -15.61
CA VAL A 355 20.69 4.87 -14.55
C VAL A 355 21.35 3.61 -15.09
N ASP A 356 20.72 2.93 -16.05
CA ASP A 356 21.34 1.79 -16.73
C ASP A 356 22.62 2.20 -17.48
N ARG A 357 22.58 3.35 -18.17
CA ARG A 357 23.78 3.94 -18.79
C ARG A 357 24.86 4.29 -17.76
N MET A 358 24.49 4.85 -16.60
CA MET A 358 25.44 5.18 -15.53
C MET A 358 26.07 3.94 -14.88
N LYS A 359 25.35 2.81 -14.81
CA LYS A 359 25.88 1.52 -14.35
C LYS A 359 26.92 0.96 -15.33
N ASN A 360 26.75 1.22 -16.63
CA ASN A 360 27.71 0.82 -17.67
C ASN A 360 28.97 1.72 -17.73
N GLY A 361 28.93 2.90 -17.13
CA GLY A 361 30.06 3.83 -17.02
C GLY A 361 29.80 5.21 -17.62
N TRP A 362 30.85 6.03 -17.65
CA TRP A 362 30.79 7.42 -18.14
C TRP A 362 31.35 7.54 -19.55
N MET A 363 30.74 8.41 -20.37
CA MET A 363 31.26 8.82 -21.68
C MET A 363 32.58 9.58 -21.51
N THR A 364 33.51 9.35 -22.43
CA THR A 364 34.82 10.02 -22.46
C THR A 364 34.81 11.35 -23.22
N SER A 365 33.84 11.53 -24.13
CA SER A 365 33.58 12.76 -24.86
C SER A 365 32.11 12.86 -25.27
N ALA A 366 31.68 14.02 -25.74
CA ALA A 366 30.31 14.26 -26.20
C ALA A 366 29.91 13.44 -27.44
N SER A 367 30.87 12.82 -28.15
CA SER A 367 30.64 11.96 -29.31
C SER A 367 30.75 10.47 -29.01
N ASP A 368 31.05 10.09 -27.77
CA ASP A 368 31.28 8.70 -27.37
C ASP A 368 29.99 7.86 -27.49
N GLY A 369 30.05 6.79 -28.29
CA GLY A 369 28.91 5.90 -28.52
C GLY A 369 27.78 6.50 -29.38
N ILE A 370 27.96 7.68 -29.98
CA ILE A 370 26.98 8.30 -30.90
C ILE A 370 27.39 8.01 -32.34
N ASP A 371 26.48 7.43 -33.12
CA ASP A 371 26.63 7.24 -34.56
C ASP A 371 25.95 8.39 -35.31
N PRO A 372 26.68 9.25 -36.05
CA PRO A 372 26.08 10.33 -36.83
C PRO A 372 25.10 9.86 -37.91
N ALA A 373 25.20 8.59 -38.34
CA ALA A 373 24.25 7.98 -39.29
C ALA A 373 22.98 7.45 -38.61
N LYS A 374 22.99 7.31 -37.27
CA LYS A 374 21.86 6.86 -36.43
C LYS A 374 21.78 7.71 -35.16
N PRO A 375 21.53 9.03 -35.29
CA PRO A 375 21.59 9.97 -34.17
C PRO A 375 20.51 9.73 -33.10
N ASP A 376 19.53 8.86 -33.40
CA ASP A 376 18.45 8.40 -32.54
C ASP A 376 18.84 7.23 -31.62
N VAL A 377 19.96 6.55 -31.87
CA VAL A 377 20.41 5.43 -31.04
C VAL A 377 21.05 5.93 -29.74
N GLU A 378 20.55 5.43 -28.62
CA GLU A 378 21.11 5.78 -27.31
C GLU A 378 22.51 5.16 -27.08
N PRO A 379 23.49 5.95 -26.59
CA PRO A 379 24.79 5.44 -26.17
C PRO A 379 24.69 4.47 -25.00
N LYS A 380 25.59 3.48 -24.95
CA LYS A 380 25.64 2.48 -23.86
C LYS A 380 26.02 3.06 -22.50
N THR A 381 26.82 4.13 -22.48
CA THR A 381 27.31 4.82 -21.28
C THR A 381 26.62 6.17 -21.09
N ALA A 382 26.66 6.71 -19.87
CA ALA A 382 26.04 8.00 -19.54
C ALA A 382 27.02 9.16 -19.75
N PRO A 383 26.57 10.33 -20.22
CA PRO A 383 27.42 11.53 -20.19
C PRO A 383 27.68 11.93 -18.74
N SER A 384 28.87 12.46 -18.48
CA SER A 384 29.15 13.09 -17.19
C SER A 384 28.37 14.40 -17.05
N PHE A 385 28.25 14.89 -15.82
CA PHE A 385 27.64 16.19 -15.52
C PHE A 385 28.30 17.31 -16.32
N ARG A 386 29.63 17.25 -16.48
CA ARG A 386 30.43 18.16 -17.30
C ARG A 386 29.98 18.17 -18.76
N ILE A 387 29.84 17.01 -19.39
CA ILE A 387 29.45 16.91 -20.81
C ILE A 387 28.09 17.55 -21.04
N VAL A 388 27.13 17.32 -20.14
CA VAL A 388 25.79 17.93 -20.23
C VAL A 388 25.88 19.46 -20.12
N LEU A 389 26.63 19.98 -19.14
CA LEU A 389 26.77 21.42 -18.92
C LEU A 389 27.53 22.15 -20.03
N GLU A 390 28.49 21.50 -20.67
CA GLU A 390 29.30 22.09 -21.74
C GLU A 390 28.47 22.35 -23.01
N ASP A 391 27.39 21.59 -23.24
CA ASP A 391 26.48 21.73 -24.38
C ASP A 391 27.19 21.61 -25.76
N GLU A 392 28.35 20.96 -25.80
CA GLU A 392 29.18 20.78 -27.00
C GLU A 392 28.80 19.52 -27.81
N TYR A 393 27.49 19.24 -27.94
CA TYR A 393 26.96 18.09 -28.67
C TYR A 393 25.82 18.47 -29.64
N GLY A 394 25.58 17.59 -30.62
CA GLY A 394 24.42 17.70 -31.49
C GLY A 394 23.14 17.32 -30.73
N TRP A 395 22.13 18.19 -30.79
CA TRP A 395 20.83 17.97 -30.17
C TRP A 395 20.09 16.77 -30.78
N GLY A 396 19.51 15.92 -29.93
CA GLY A 396 18.76 14.74 -30.34
C GLY A 396 18.26 13.87 -29.17
N PRO A 397 17.51 12.79 -29.47
CA PRO A 397 16.89 11.92 -28.48
C PRO A 397 17.78 11.44 -27.31
N PRO A 398 19.06 11.07 -27.52
CA PRO A 398 19.92 10.54 -26.45
C PRO A 398 20.22 11.47 -25.28
N TRP A 399 19.95 12.77 -25.43
CA TRP A 399 20.32 13.81 -24.47
C TRP A 399 19.20 14.21 -23.51
N TYR A 400 17.94 13.87 -23.81
CA TYR A 400 16.80 14.22 -22.95
C TYR A 400 16.87 13.58 -21.56
N ALA A 401 17.25 12.30 -21.47
CA ALA A 401 17.34 11.63 -20.18
C ALA A 401 18.44 12.26 -19.27
N PRO A 402 19.67 12.48 -19.77
CA PRO A 402 20.70 13.21 -19.01
C PRO A 402 20.31 14.63 -18.58
N THR A 403 19.72 15.44 -19.46
CA THR A 403 19.36 16.83 -19.11
C THR A 403 18.23 16.89 -18.09
N TRP A 404 17.22 16.02 -18.24
CA TRP A 404 16.22 15.78 -17.21
C TRP A 404 16.88 15.41 -15.88
N GLY A 405 17.83 14.46 -15.90
CA GLY A 405 18.51 13.98 -14.70
C GLY A 405 19.26 15.09 -13.95
N VAL A 406 19.87 16.03 -14.68
CA VAL A 406 20.53 17.22 -14.10
C VAL A 406 19.51 18.15 -13.45
N VAL A 407 18.45 18.54 -14.18
CA VAL A 407 17.43 19.47 -13.66
C VAL A 407 16.70 18.88 -12.47
N TYR A 408 16.29 17.61 -12.57
CA TYR A 408 15.57 16.91 -11.51
C TYR A 408 16.43 16.75 -10.25
N PHE A 409 17.71 16.41 -10.39
CA PHE A 409 18.66 16.35 -9.27
C PHE A 409 18.83 17.71 -8.60
N LEU A 410 19.12 18.77 -9.36
CA LEU A 410 19.35 20.11 -8.77
C LEU A 410 18.10 20.67 -8.09
N TYR A 411 16.92 20.31 -8.60
CA TYR A 411 15.66 20.70 -8.00
C TYR A 411 15.29 19.87 -6.75
N ASN A 412 15.60 18.58 -6.71
CA ASN A 412 15.09 17.64 -5.70
C ASN A 412 16.14 17.01 -4.77
N TYR A 413 17.44 17.31 -4.91
CA TYR A 413 18.46 16.80 -4.00
C TYR A 413 18.32 17.42 -2.60
N GLN A 414 18.04 16.58 -1.60
CA GLN A 414 17.73 16.96 -0.23
C GLN A 414 18.73 16.37 0.77
N ASP A 415 18.98 17.10 1.85
CA ASP A 415 19.66 16.55 3.03
C ASP A 415 18.70 15.57 3.73
N PRO A 416 19.10 14.29 3.95
CA PRO A 416 18.20 13.29 4.50
C PRO A 416 17.78 13.56 5.96
N ILE A 417 18.48 14.48 6.65
CA ILE A 417 18.25 14.74 8.07
C ILE A 417 17.32 15.94 8.28
N ASP A 418 17.59 17.07 7.64
CA ASP A 418 16.81 18.31 7.81
C ASP A 418 15.94 18.69 6.59
N GLY A 419 15.96 17.86 5.54
CA GLY A 419 15.04 17.97 4.40
C GLY A 419 15.30 19.13 3.44
N ARG A 420 16.29 19.98 3.74
CA ARG A 420 16.57 21.17 2.94
C ARG A 420 16.98 20.77 1.52
N TYR A 421 16.45 21.48 0.54
CA TYR A 421 16.91 21.37 -0.85
C TYR A 421 18.28 22.02 -0.98
N VAL A 422 19.30 21.21 -1.26
CA VAL A 422 20.71 21.64 -1.19
C VAL A 422 21.03 22.65 -2.28
N TYR A 423 20.60 22.38 -3.53
CA TYR A 423 20.97 23.17 -4.70
C TYR A 423 19.82 24.00 -5.29
N ARG A 424 18.56 23.74 -4.91
CA ARG A 424 17.39 24.32 -5.59
C ARG A 424 17.41 25.86 -5.68
N SER A 425 17.78 26.56 -4.60
CA SER A 425 17.84 28.03 -4.61
C SER A 425 18.90 28.54 -5.58
N ALA A 426 20.10 27.98 -5.52
CA ALA A 426 21.21 28.36 -6.37
C ALA A 426 20.97 27.97 -7.84
N PHE A 427 20.31 26.84 -8.08
CA PHE A 427 19.89 26.42 -9.41
C PHE A 427 18.89 27.40 -10.05
N ARG A 428 17.95 27.96 -9.26
CA ARG A 428 17.04 29.01 -9.78
C ARG A 428 17.79 30.25 -10.24
N GLU A 429 18.84 30.65 -9.55
CA GLU A 429 19.71 31.75 -9.99
C GLU A 429 20.48 31.37 -11.26
N PHE A 430 20.97 30.13 -11.32
CA PHE A 430 21.68 29.61 -12.48
C PHE A 430 20.84 29.60 -13.76
N ILE A 431 19.52 29.33 -13.67
CA ILE A 431 18.62 29.33 -14.84
C ILE A 431 18.75 30.64 -15.65
N ASN A 432 18.79 31.78 -14.96
CA ASN A 432 18.95 33.07 -15.62
C ASN A 432 20.41 33.42 -15.92
N ALA A 433 21.35 32.99 -15.07
CA ALA A 433 22.79 33.27 -15.24
C ALA A 433 23.46 32.43 -16.34
N SER A 434 22.86 31.31 -16.72
CA SER A 434 23.33 30.41 -17.77
C SER A 434 23.31 31.10 -19.13
N GLY A 435 22.19 31.72 -19.53
CA GLY A 435 22.11 32.58 -20.71
C GLY A 435 22.66 31.97 -22.02
N GLY A 436 22.58 30.65 -22.18
CA GLY A 436 23.13 29.93 -23.33
C GLY A 436 24.67 29.85 -23.38
N LYS A 437 25.36 30.05 -22.24
CA LYS A 437 26.80 29.82 -22.13
C LYS A 437 27.12 28.34 -22.41
N MET A 438 28.24 28.11 -23.09
CA MET A 438 28.73 26.78 -23.47
C MET A 438 30.18 26.56 -23.01
N GLY A 439 30.63 25.32 -23.06
CA GLY A 439 32.01 24.91 -22.79
C GLY A 439 32.50 25.32 -21.39
N LYS A 440 33.77 25.72 -21.30
CA LYS A 440 34.41 26.09 -20.02
C LYS A 440 33.69 27.20 -19.24
N THR A 441 33.06 28.13 -19.95
CA THR A 441 32.33 29.26 -19.34
C THR A 441 31.05 28.79 -18.65
N ALA A 442 30.38 27.78 -19.20
CA ALA A 442 29.21 27.16 -18.57
C ALA A 442 29.60 26.49 -17.25
N ILE A 443 30.71 25.73 -17.28
CA ILE A 443 31.25 25.05 -16.09
C ILE A 443 31.64 26.05 -14.99
N SER A 444 32.44 27.07 -15.31
CA SER A 444 32.86 28.04 -14.29
C SER A 444 31.67 28.80 -13.70
N THR A 445 30.66 29.13 -14.53
CA THR A 445 29.43 29.77 -14.06
C THR A 445 28.65 28.83 -13.13
N PHE A 446 28.55 27.54 -13.45
CA PHE A 446 27.85 26.58 -12.62
C PHE A 446 28.55 26.35 -11.27
N GLU A 447 29.88 26.22 -11.27
CA GLU A 447 30.65 26.08 -10.03
C GLU A 447 30.51 27.33 -9.13
N GLU A 448 30.57 28.53 -9.73
CA GLU A 448 30.41 29.79 -9.02
C GLU A 448 29.00 30.03 -8.48
N VAL A 449 27.96 29.71 -9.26
CA VAL A 449 26.57 30.01 -8.89
C VAL A 449 25.99 28.90 -8.03
N VAL A 450 26.17 27.63 -8.41
CA VAL A 450 25.52 26.48 -7.78
C VAL A 450 26.39 25.82 -6.71
N LEU A 451 27.60 25.37 -7.07
CA LEU A 451 28.43 24.57 -6.15
C LEU A 451 29.09 25.40 -5.04
N ALA A 452 29.34 26.68 -5.28
CA ALA A 452 29.85 27.59 -4.24
C ALA A 452 28.76 28.05 -3.26
N ASN A 453 27.48 27.90 -3.60
CA ASN A 453 26.35 28.40 -2.81
C ASN A 453 25.31 27.30 -2.44
N PRO A 454 25.72 26.12 -1.91
CA PRO A 454 24.76 25.18 -1.40
C PRO A 454 24.04 25.79 -0.20
N LYS A 455 22.76 25.47 -0.02
CA LYS A 455 22.02 25.88 1.18
C LYS A 455 22.78 25.39 2.42
N PRO A 456 22.93 26.16 3.51
CA PRO A 456 23.57 25.67 4.73
C PRO A 456 22.63 24.79 5.58
N PRO A 457 23.13 23.97 6.51
CA PRO A 457 22.29 23.24 7.48
C PRO A 457 21.38 24.17 8.29
N ILE A 458 20.17 23.71 8.62
CA ILE A 458 19.17 24.53 9.29
C ILE A 458 19.58 24.84 10.74
N LYS A 459 19.72 26.13 11.06
CA LYS A 459 20.12 26.59 12.40
C LYS A 459 19.04 26.28 13.44
N GLY A 460 19.43 25.59 14.51
CA GLY A 460 18.54 25.25 15.63
C GLY A 460 17.81 23.91 15.48
N PHE A 461 17.93 23.24 14.32
CA PHE A 461 17.49 21.87 14.17
C PHE A 461 18.52 20.92 14.82
N LYS A 462 18.08 20.09 15.78
CA LYS A 462 18.96 19.14 16.47
C LYS A 462 19.15 17.90 15.60
N ARG A 463 20.30 17.81 14.93
CA ARG A 463 20.67 16.62 14.16
C ARG A 463 20.95 15.44 15.12
N PRO A 464 20.53 14.21 14.79
CA PRO A 464 20.85 13.03 15.59
C PRO A 464 22.37 12.84 15.76
N ASP A 465 22.79 12.30 16.90
CA ASP A 465 24.21 12.05 17.18
C ASP A 465 24.76 11.00 16.21
N GLY A 466 25.92 11.27 15.60
CA GLY A 466 26.56 10.36 14.62
C GLY A 466 26.03 10.48 13.18
N SER A 467 25.06 11.36 12.92
CA SER A 467 24.58 11.65 11.57
C SER A 467 25.69 12.16 10.63
N LYS A 468 25.82 11.54 9.44
CA LYS A 468 26.74 12.02 8.40
C LYS A 468 26.18 13.28 7.72
N ASN A 469 27.05 14.24 7.44
CA ASN A 469 26.69 15.38 6.58
C ASN A 469 26.64 14.94 5.12
N VAL A 470 25.78 15.59 4.34
CA VAL A 470 25.80 15.43 2.88
C VAL A 470 27.17 15.84 2.32
N SER A 471 27.67 15.07 1.34
CA SER A 471 28.84 15.48 0.57
C SER A 471 28.47 16.71 -0.25
N LEU A 472 29.33 17.73 -0.21
CA LEU A 472 29.17 18.97 -0.97
C LEU A 472 30.33 19.11 -1.96
N PRO A 473 30.21 18.52 -3.16
CA PRO A 473 31.15 18.70 -4.25
C PRO A 473 31.45 20.17 -4.52
N LYS A 474 32.72 20.48 -4.78
CA LYS A 474 33.18 21.84 -5.11
C LYS A 474 33.39 22.04 -6.61
N THR A 475 33.54 20.95 -7.34
CA THR A 475 33.74 20.96 -8.79
C THR A 475 32.66 20.13 -9.48
N VAL A 476 32.43 20.40 -10.76
CA VAL A 476 31.46 19.63 -11.56
C VAL A 476 31.86 18.15 -11.63
N ASP A 477 33.15 17.84 -11.68
CA ASP A 477 33.63 16.46 -11.81
C ASP A 477 33.38 15.63 -10.55
N GLU A 478 33.48 16.24 -9.36
CA GLU A 478 33.14 15.62 -8.08
C GLU A 478 31.64 15.32 -7.94
N LEU A 479 30.79 15.99 -8.73
CA LEU A 479 29.33 15.84 -8.67
C LEU A 479 28.84 14.53 -9.33
N ASN A 480 29.63 13.94 -10.24
CA ASN A 480 29.22 12.76 -11.01
C ASN A 480 28.80 11.59 -10.11
N GLU A 481 29.59 11.26 -9.09
CA GLU A 481 29.30 10.12 -8.21
C GLU A 481 28.13 10.43 -7.27
N VAL A 482 28.01 11.67 -6.76
CA VAL A 482 26.86 12.08 -5.94
C VAL A 482 25.56 12.02 -6.75
N TRP A 483 25.60 12.47 -8.00
CA TRP A 483 24.46 12.44 -8.91
C TRP A 483 24.05 11.00 -9.26
N LYS A 484 25.04 10.15 -9.59
CA LYS A 484 24.83 8.73 -9.87
C LYS A 484 24.23 7.98 -8.68
N ASP A 485 24.84 8.11 -7.51
CA ASP A 485 24.38 7.43 -6.29
C ASP A 485 22.94 7.83 -5.96
N TRP A 486 22.61 9.11 -6.10
CA TRP A 486 21.26 9.60 -5.86
C TRP A 486 20.23 9.07 -6.88
N LEU A 487 20.54 9.05 -8.18
CA LEU A 487 19.64 8.51 -9.20
C LEU A 487 19.48 6.99 -9.11
N VAL A 488 20.55 6.27 -8.73
CA VAL A 488 20.49 4.83 -8.45
C VAL A 488 19.57 4.58 -7.26
N ALA A 489 19.76 5.28 -6.14
CA ALA A 489 18.90 5.15 -4.96
C ALA A 489 17.44 5.50 -5.28
N LEU A 490 17.20 6.55 -6.08
CA LEU A 490 15.85 6.90 -6.54
C LEU A 490 15.22 5.78 -7.38
N THR A 491 15.98 5.14 -8.27
CA THR A 491 15.48 3.99 -9.07
C THR A 491 15.16 2.78 -8.18
N GLU A 492 16.00 2.52 -7.18
CA GLU A 492 15.77 1.44 -6.22
C GLU A 492 14.56 1.72 -5.31
N GLU A 493 14.32 2.98 -4.94
CA GLU A 493 13.10 3.42 -4.24
C GLU A 493 11.86 3.19 -5.11
N ARG A 494 11.91 3.62 -6.38
CA ARG A 494 10.77 3.49 -7.33
C ARG A 494 10.38 2.04 -7.64
N THR A 495 11.32 1.11 -7.51
CA THR A 495 11.07 -0.32 -7.71
C THR A 495 10.74 -1.08 -6.42
N GLY A 496 10.84 -0.42 -5.25
CA GLY A 496 10.69 -1.07 -3.95
C GLY A 496 11.88 -1.95 -3.55
N LYS A 497 13.03 -1.80 -4.22
CA LYS A 497 14.29 -2.47 -3.83
C LYS A 497 14.94 -1.80 -2.62
N LEU A 498 14.75 -0.49 -2.48
CA LEU A 498 15.24 0.31 -1.37
C LEU A 498 14.05 1.04 -0.72
N GLU A 499 13.93 0.95 0.60
CA GLU A 499 12.98 1.78 1.34
C GLU A 499 13.72 2.99 1.91
N ILE A 500 13.29 4.19 1.55
CA ILE A 500 13.86 5.45 2.06
C ILE A 500 12.85 6.11 2.98
N GLN A 501 13.19 6.19 4.27
CA GLN A 501 12.40 6.97 5.21
C GLN A 501 12.56 8.46 4.93
N ARG A 502 11.45 9.13 4.63
CA ARG A 502 11.38 10.58 4.42
C ARG A 502 10.52 11.18 5.55
N PRO A 503 11.13 11.69 6.64
CA PRO A 503 10.38 12.24 7.77
C PRO A 503 9.87 13.65 7.43
N TYR A 504 8.94 13.73 6.48
CA TYR A 504 8.46 14.99 5.91
C TYR A 504 7.89 15.96 6.96
N LEU A 505 7.27 15.46 8.03
CA LEU A 505 6.81 16.30 9.15
C LEU A 505 7.98 16.99 9.86
N ASP A 506 9.05 16.27 10.15
CA ASP A 506 10.24 16.87 10.78
C ASP A 506 10.96 17.82 9.82
N TRP A 507 10.99 17.51 8.53
CA TRP A 507 11.49 18.43 7.51
C TRP A 507 10.64 19.70 7.39
N ALA A 508 9.31 19.59 7.49
CA ALA A 508 8.42 20.75 7.53
C ALA A 508 8.72 21.62 8.77
N ARG A 509 8.86 21.01 9.95
CA ARG A 509 9.26 21.70 11.19
C ARG A 509 10.62 22.38 11.05
N ALA A 510 11.59 21.72 10.42
CA ALA A 510 12.90 22.29 10.14
C ALA A 510 12.81 23.53 9.23
N ALA A 511 12.05 23.45 8.13
CA ALA A 511 11.81 24.58 7.25
C ALA A 511 11.11 25.76 7.97
N LEU A 512 10.19 25.49 8.90
CA LEU A 512 9.57 26.52 9.74
C LEU A 512 10.58 27.21 10.68
N LEU A 513 11.56 26.49 11.23
CA LEU A 513 12.65 27.09 12.03
C LEU A 513 13.46 28.09 11.21
N GLU A 514 13.66 27.81 9.92
CA GLU A 514 14.33 28.70 8.96
C GLU A 514 13.42 29.83 8.45
N LYS A 515 12.13 29.81 8.82
CA LYS A 515 11.08 30.72 8.32
C LYS A 515 10.81 30.59 6.81
N ASP A 516 11.12 29.44 6.23
CA ASP A 516 10.83 29.12 4.83
C ASP A 516 9.45 28.44 4.72
N ALA A 517 8.41 29.27 4.72
CA ALA A 517 7.04 28.79 4.72
C ALA A 517 6.65 28.07 3.41
N THR A 518 7.29 28.38 2.28
CA THR A 518 7.01 27.72 1.01
C THR A 518 7.53 26.29 1.02
N ILE A 519 8.76 26.08 1.48
CA ILE A 519 9.32 24.73 1.62
C ILE A 519 8.62 23.94 2.72
N ALA A 520 8.26 24.58 3.85
CA ALA A 520 7.46 23.94 4.88
C ALA A 520 6.12 23.44 4.33
N GLN A 521 5.42 24.26 3.55
CA GLN A 521 4.18 23.85 2.89
C GLN A 521 4.42 22.67 1.95
N GLU A 522 5.45 22.70 1.09
CA GLU A 522 5.76 21.58 0.19
C GLU A 522 6.03 20.27 0.95
N HIS A 523 6.76 20.33 2.07
CA HIS A 523 6.97 19.16 2.92
C HIS A 523 5.66 18.65 3.53
N PHE A 524 4.79 19.53 4.01
CA PHE A 524 3.48 19.13 4.49
C PHE A 524 2.63 18.48 3.38
N GLU A 525 2.63 19.02 2.15
CA GLU A 525 1.92 18.41 1.02
C GLU A 525 2.46 17.00 0.74
N LYS A 526 3.78 16.84 0.65
CA LYS A 526 4.44 15.54 0.44
C LYS A 526 4.14 14.56 1.58
N ALA A 527 4.13 15.05 2.82
CA ALA A 527 3.79 14.26 3.99
C ALA A 527 2.35 13.75 3.92
N VAL A 528 1.38 14.59 3.56
CA VAL A 528 -0.03 14.17 3.48
C VAL A 528 -0.26 13.15 2.36
N VAL A 529 0.54 13.19 1.29
CA VAL A 529 0.50 12.15 0.26
C VAL A 529 1.13 10.84 0.76
N ALA A 530 2.26 10.92 1.46
CA ALA A 530 2.99 9.74 1.95
C ALA A 530 2.31 9.05 3.14
N THR A 531 1.81 9.83 4.08
CA THR A 531 1.16 9.37 5.32
C THR A 531 -0.16 10.12 5.54
N PRO A 532 -1.18 9.86 4.70
CA PRO A 532 -2.46 10.62 4.70
C PRO A 532 -3.27 10.49 6.00
N ASP A 533 -2.93 9.51 6.83
CA ASP A 533 -3.63 9.18 8.07
C ASP A 533 -2.82 9.56 9.34
N ASP A 534 -1.68 10.24 9.19
CA ASP A 534 -0.94 10.76 10.34
C ASP A 534 -1.70 11.96 10.95
N VAL A 535 -2.34 11.71 12.09
CA VAL A 535 -3.13 12.71 12.84
C VAL A 535 -2.30 13.92 13.24
N ALA A 536 -1.06 13.73 13.70
CA ALA A 536 -0.20 14.82 14.15
C ALA A 536 0.19 15.71 12.99
N LEU A 537 0.58 15.10 11.87
CA LEU A 537 0.85 15.79 10.61
C LEU A 537 -0.35 16.63 10.16
N LEU A 538 -1.54 16.04 10.10
CA LEU A 538 -2.76 16.73 9.64
C LEU A 538 -3.08 17.95 10.52
N GLN A 539 -2.96 17.81 11.84
CA GLN A 539 -3.21 18.90 12.80
C GLN A 539 -2.16 20.02 12.72
N GLU A 540 -0.87 19.69 12.58
CA GLU A 540 0.19 20.67 12.43
C GLU A 540 0.08 21.43 11.10
N PHE A 541 -0.18 20.72 10.00
CA PHE A 541 -0.38 21.36 8.71
C PHE A 541 -1.62 22.26 8.71
N ALA A 542 -2.72 21.82 9.34
CA ALA A 542 -3.91 22.64 9.50
C ALA A 542 -3.63 23.93 10.27
N THR A 543 -2.85 23.84 11.36
CA THR A 543 -2.44 25.00 12.15
C THR A 543 -1.60 25.96 11.32
N PHE A 544 -0.61 25.46 10.58
CA PHE A 544 0.21 26.24 9.65
C PHE A 544 -0.64 26.99 8.61
N LEU A 545 -1.63 26.32 8.02
CA LEU A 545 -2.54 26.95 7.05
C LEU A 545 -3.43 28.01 7.70
N ALA A 546 -3.95 27.75 8.91
CA ALA A 546 -4.81 28.68 9.63
C ALA A 546 -4.07 29.97 10.02
N GLU A 547 -2.80 29.89 10.44
CA GLU A 547 -1.94 31.05 10.72
C GLU A 547 -1.74 31.93 9.47
N ARG A 548 -1.78 31.31 8.29
CA ARG A 548 -1.72 31.98 6.97
C ARG A 548 -3.09 32.38 6.43
N LYS A 549 -4.12 32.37 7.27
CA LYS A 549 -5.52 32.73 6.94
C LYS A 549 -6.18 31.80 5.92
N ASN A 550 -5.67 30.58 5.75
CA ASN A 550 -6.32 29.52 4.96
C ASN A 550 -7.08 28.57 5.89
N THR A 551 -8.04 29.11 6.64
CA THR A 551 -8.82 28.36 7.65
C THR A 551 -9.78 27.35 7.04
N ASP A 552 -10.17 27.53 5.78
CA ASP A 552 -11.01 26.57 5.05
C ASP A 552 -10.26 25.26 4.76
N ARG A 553 -9.07 25.36 4.18
CA ARG A 553 -8.22 24.20 3.95
C ARG A 553 -7.73 23.56 5.25
N ALA A 554 -7.45 24.37 6.28
CA ALA A 554 -7.17 23.86 7.62
C ALA A 554 -8.31 22.98 8.15
N THR A 555 -9.56 23.42 7.97
CA THR A 555 -10.76 22.65 8.38
C THR A 555 -10.81 21.30 7.69
N LYS A 556 -10.53 21.24 6.38
CA LYS A 556 -10.45 19.97 5.62
C LYS A 556 -9.48 18.98 6.25
N LEU A 557 -8.27 19.43 6.60
CA LEU A 557 -7.25 18.56 7.20
C LEU A 557 -7.66 18.06 8.60
N VAL A 558 -8.26 18.92 9.42
CA VAL A 558 -8.74 18.50 10.75
C VAL A 558 -9.91 17.53 10.65
N LEU A 559 -10.81 17.70 9.68
CA LEU A 559 -11.88 16.73 9.43
C LEU A 559 -11.31 15.35 9.05
N ARG A 560 -10.26 15.30 8.22
CA ARG A 560 -9.57 14.05 7.93
C ARG A 560 -8.94 13.46 9.19
N ALA A 561 -8.28 14.27 10.01
CA ALA A 561 -7.70 13.81 11.27
C ALA A 561 -8.77 13.22 12.21
N LEU A 562 -9.92 13.89 12.33
CA LEU A 562 -11.07 13.43 13.11
C LEU A 562 -11.55 12.05 12.62
N GLN A 563 -11.73 11.88 11.31
CA GLN A 563 -12.13 10.61 10.71
C GLN A 563 -11.16 9.47 11.05
N VAL A 564 -9.85 9.74 11.00
CA VAL A 564 -8.82 8.74 11.34
C VAL A 564 -8.89 8.37 12.82
N ILE A 565 -9.00 9.37 13.71
CA ILE A 565 -9.12 9.15 15.16
C ILE A 565 -10.35 8.31 15.49
N GLU A 566 -11.51 8.63 14.89
CA GLU A 566 -12.77 7.93 15.11
C GLU A 566 -12.78 6.49 14.57
N SER A 567 -12.03 6.24 13.49
CA SER A 567 -11.94 4.91 12.86
C SER A 567 -10.94 3.98 13.58
N ALA A 568 -10.12 4.50 14.49
CA ALA A 568 -9.16 3.68 15.23
C ALA A 568 -9.88 2.69 16.17
N PRO A 569 -9.35 1.45 16.38
CA PRO A 569 -9.95 0.48 17.30
C PRO A 569 -10.15 1.02 18.73
N LYS A 570 -9.29 1.96 19.13
CA LYS A 570 -9.40 2.71 20.38
C LYS A 570 -9.10 4.19 20.11
N PRO A 571 -10.13 5.03 19.92
CA PRO A 571 -9.95 6.46 19.65
C PRO A 571 -9.20 7.18 20.78
N ASP A 572 -8.23 8.04 20.44
CA ASP A 572 -7.55 8.92 21.39
C ASP A 572 -8.46 10.10 21.76
N ALA A 573 -9.02 10.06 22.97
CA ALA A 573 -9.93 11.08 23.48
C ALA A 573 -9.32 12.49 23.54
N LYS A 574 -8.00 12.61 23.74
CA LYS A 574 -7.31 13.91 23.75
C LYS A 574 -7.17 14.47 22.34
N ALA A 575 -6.79 13.61 21.38
CA ALA A 575 -6.69 14.00 19.98
C ALA A 575 -8.07 14.39 19.41
N LEU A 576 -9.12 13.66 19.79
CA LEU A 576 -10.51 13.96 19.44
C LEU A 576 -10.92 15.35 19.95
N ALA A 577 -10.71 15.62 21.24
CA ALA A 577 -11.05 16.91 21.86
C ALA A 577 -10.26 18.07 21.24
N GLU A 578 -9.01 17.84 20.82
CA GLU A 578 -8.22 18.85 20.12
C GLU A 578 -8.75 19.12 18.71
N ALA A 579 -9.05 18.07 17.93
CA ALA A 579 -9.65 18.21 16.61
C ALA A 579 -10.98 18.96 16.68
N ASP A 580 -11.83 18.62 17.66
CA ASP A 580 -13.09 19.32 17.91
C ASP A 580 -12.87 20.80 18.21
N ARG A 581 -11.92 21.13 19.09
CA ARG A 581 -11.59 22.52 19.43
C ARG A 581 -11.10 23.31 18.20
N LEU A 582 -10.30 22.70 17.33
CA LEU A 582 -9.80 23.33 16.11
C LEU A 582 -10.93 23.57 15.10
N LEU A 583 -11.83 22.61 14.91
CA LEU A 583 -12.99 22.76 14.03
C LEU A 583 -13.97 23.83 14.55
N ASP A 584 -14.25 23.88 15.85
CA ASP A 584 -15.10 24.92 16.45
C ASP A 584 -14.51 26.32 16.25
N LYS A 585 -13.18 26.43 16.25
CA LYS A 585 -12.46 27.67 16.03
C LYS A 585 -12.46 28.11 14.56
N TRP A 586 -12.34 27.17 13.62
CA TRP A 586 -12.08 27.49 12.21
C TRP A 586 -13.29 27.34 11.29
N ASP A 587 -14.29 26.53 11.65
CA ASP A 587 -15.51 26.32 10.86
C ASP A 587 -16.75 26.96 11.50
N PRO A 588 -17.16 28.16 11.06
CA PRO A 588 -18.27 28.90 11.66
C PRO A 588 -19.64 28.25 11.43
N LYS A 589 -19.76 27.26 10.53
CA LYS A 589 -21.03 26.58 10.22
C LYS A 589 -21.07 25.11 10.61
N ARG A 590 -20.01 24.62 11.27
CA ARG A 590 -19.88 23.24 11.74
C ARG A 590 -21.16 22.73 12.41
N ALA A 591 -21.62 23.40 13.47
CA ALA A 591 -22.77 22.96 14.24
C ALA A 591 -24.08 22.86 13.40
N SER A 592 -24.23 23.73 12.39
CA SER A 592 -25.38 23.67 11.49
C SER A 592 -25.29 22.48 10.54
N LEU A 593 -24.10 22.22 9.98
CA LEU A 593 -23.84 21.11 9.09
C LEU A 593 -23.95 19.77 9.82
N GLU A 594 -23.35 19.65 11.00
CA GLU A 594 -23.40 18.44 11.84
C GLU A 594 -24.82 18.05 12.23
N ARG A 595 -25.69 19.03 12.51
CA ARG A 595 -27.11 18.74 12.77
C ARG A 595 -27.78 18.09 11.55
N VAL A 596 -27.56 18.63 10.36
CA VAL A 596 -28.12 18.07 9.12
C VAL A 596 -27.52 16.69 8.82
N HIS A 597 -26.22 16.51 9.03
CA HIS A 597 -25.54 15.22 8.87
C HIS A 597 -26.04 14.17 9.86
N LYS A 598 -26.29 14.53 11.13
CA LYS A 598 -26.87 13.63 12.14
C LYS A 598 -28.27 13.16 11.72
N GLU A 599 -29.11 14.07 11.23
CA GLU A 599 -30.43 13.74 10.70
C GLU A 599 -30.35 12.84 9.46
N LEU A 600 -29.43 13.12 8.53
CA LEU A 600 -29.19 12.31 7.34
C LEU A 600 -28.68 10.91 7.72
N THR A 601 -27.76 10.83 8.67
CA THR A 601 -27.21 9.58 9.20
C THR A 601 -28.31 8.72 9.82
N ALA A 602 -29.19 9.32 10.63
CA ALA A 602 -30.33 8.61 11.21
C ALA A 602 -31.29 8.09 10.12
N ALA A 603 -31.58 8.91 9.10
CA ALA A 603 -32.41 8.49 7.97
C ALA A 603 -31.77 7.34 7.17
N ALA A 604 -30.48 7.43 6.88
CA ALA A 604 -29.72 6.40 6.17
C ALA A 604 -29.68 5.08 6.95
N LYS A 605 -29.36 5.13 8.25
CA LYS A 605 -29.37 3.94 9.13
C LYS A 605 -30.75 3.28 9.18
N ASN A 606 -31.82 4.07 9.25
CA ASN A 606 -33.19 3.56 9.23
C ASN A 606 -33.55 2.90 7.88
N LEU A 607 -33.16 3.49 6.76
CA LEU A 607 -33.37 2.90 5.43
C LEU A 607 -32.66 1.56 5.29
N VAL A 608 -31.38 1.50 5.68
CA VAL A 608 -30.58 0.26 5.65
C VAL A 608 -31.21 -0.82 6.52
N ALA A 609 -31.60 -0.49 7.76
CA ALA A 609 -32.25 -1.44 8.67
C ALA A 609 -33.57 -1.99 8.10
N ARG A 610 -34.33 -1.19 7.35
CA ARG A 610 -35.57 -1.64 6.70
C ARG A 610 -35.32 -2.54 5.50
N TYR A 611 -34.33 -2.25 4.67
CA TYR A 611 -33.94 -3.19 3.59
C TYR A 611 -33.40 -4.51 4.16
N GLU A 612 -32.68 -4.46 5.29
CA GLU A 612 -32.22 -5.66 6.01
C GLU A 612 -33.42 -6.47 6.51
N ALA A 613 -34.44 -5.82 7.08
CA ALA A 613 -35.68 -6.46 7.51
C ALA A 613 -36.50 -7.08 6.35
N GLU A 614 -36.50 -6.44 5.18
CA GLU A 614 -37.12 -6.95 3.94
C GLU A 614 -36.30 -8.06 3.26
N LYS A 615 -35.13 -8.42 3.80
CA LYS A 615 -34.20 -9.42 3.24
C LYS A 615 -33.76 -9.08 1.81
N LEU A 616 -33.44 -7.81 1.58
CA LEU A 616 -32.92 -7.31 0.31
C LEU A 616 -31.42 -6.97 0.44
N PRO A 617 -30.52 -7.96 0.56
CA PRO A 617 -29.11 -7.72 0.85
C PRO A 617 -28.37 -6.95 -0.25
N MET A 618 -28.73 -7.07 -1.54
CA MET A 618 -28.14 -6.24 -2.58
C MET A 618 -28.48 -4.76 -2.40
N MET A 619 -29.71 -4.46 -1.94
CA MET A 619 -30.10 -3.09 -1.59
C MET A 619 -29.42 -2.59 -0.31
N VAL A 620 -29.26 -3.45 0.70
CA VAL A 620 -28.46 -3.11 1.89
C VAL A 620 -27.04 -2.74 1.47
N MET A 621 -26.40 -3.56 0.63
CA MET A 621 -25.06 -3.28 0.12
C MET A 621 -25.02 -1.98 -0.70
N ASP A 622 -25.94 -1.74 -1.65
CA ASP A 622 -25.94 -0.52 -2.49
C ASP A 622 -26.13 0.74 -1.65
N VAL A 623 -27.11 0.73 -0.75
CA VAL A 623 -27.46 1.90 0.05
C VAL A 623 -26.41 2.18 1.11
N ALA A 624 -25.93 1.15 1.81
CA ALA A 624 -24.86 1.29 2.80
C ALA A 624 -23.56 1.76 2.17
N TRP A 625 -23.16 1.16 1.05
CA TRP A 625 -21.97 1.55 0.32
C TRP A 625 -22.07 2.99 -0.19
N ARG A 626 -23.16 3.32 -0.87
CA ARG A 626 -23.35 4.63 -1.50
C ARG A 626 -23.45 5.74 -0.47
N LEU A 627 -24.36 5.62 0.50
CA LEU A 627 -24.55 6.66 1.52
C LEU A 627 -23.36 6.71 2.49
N GLY A 628 -22.77 5.56 2.83
CA GLY A 628 -21.57 5.49 3.67
C GLY A 628 -20.39 6.19 3.02
N THR A 629 -20.15 5.95 1.72
CA THR A 629 -19.03 6.56 0.99
C THR A 629 -19.28 8.02 0.65
N GLN A 630 -20.48 8.36 0.16
CA GLN A 630 -20.78 9.71 -0.33
C GLN A 630 -21.03 10.74 0.79
N HIS A 631 -21.44 10.28 1.97
CA HIS A 631 -21.74 11.14 3.12
C HIS A 631 -20.85 10.86 4.34
N GLU A 632 -19.79 10.06 4.17
CA GLU A 632 -18.81 9.75 5.22
C GLU A 632 -19.47 9.16 6.49
N ILE A 633 -20.31 8.13 6.31
CA ILE A 633 -21.05 7.45 7.39
C ILE A 633 -20.48 6.02 7.56
N PRO A 634 -19.33 5.85 8.25
CA PRO A 634 -18.63 4.57 8.31
C PRO A 634 -19.45 3.46 8.98
N GLU A 635 -20.38 3.79 9.88
CA GLU A 635 -21.17 2.78 10.59
C GLU A 635 -22.17 2.03 9.68
N LEU A 636 -22.39 2.52 8.45
CA LEU A 636 -23.16 1.77 7.46
C LEU A 636 -22.39 0.58 6.89
N PHE A 637 -21.05 0.62 6.92
CA PHE A 637 -20.23 -0.46 6.36
C PHE A 637 -20.30 -1.76 7.17
N ASP A 638 -20.70 -1.71 8.44
CA ASP A 638 -21.03 -2.91 9.21
C ASP A 638 -22.25 -3.63 8.62
N ALA A 639 -23.26 -2.87 8.18
CA ALA A 639 -24.43 -3.44 7.50
C ALA A 639 -24.06 -4.00 6.12
N TYR A 640 -23.18 -3.31 5.39
CA TYR A 640 -22.62 -3.82 4.14
C TYR A 640 -21.93 -5.17 4.37
N ARG A 641 -21.03 -5.26 5.36
CA ARG A 641 -20.32 -6.49 5.73
C ARG A 641 -21.28 -7.63 6.05
N ARG A 642 -22.29 -7.40 6.90
CA ARG A 642 -23.30 -8.42 7.24
C ARG A 642 -24.10 -8.89 6.02
N ALA A 643 -24.50 -7.98 5.15
CA ALA A 643 -25.24 -8.31 3.93
C ALA A 643 -24.39 -9.12 2.95
N LEU A 644 -23.11 -8.78 2.81
CA LEU A 644 -22.14 -9.54 2.03
C LEU A 644 -21.93 -10.95 2.61
N GLU A 645 -21.70 -11.06 3.92
CA GLU A 645 -21.50 -12.34 4.62
C GLU A 645 -22.72 -13.26 4.49
N THR A 646 -23.93 -12.69 4.54
CA THR A 646 -25.20 -13.45 4.48
C THR A 646 -25.55 -13.86 3.05
N SER A 647 -25.41 -12.94 2.09
CA SER A 647 -25.83 -13.18 0.70
C SER A 647 -24.77 -13.88 -0.14
N LYS A 648 -23.48 -13.70 0.21
CA LYS A 648 -22.33 -14.11 -0.60
C LYS A 648 -22.32 -13.52 -2.02
N ARG A 649 -23.09 -12.45 -2.26
CA ARG A 649 -23.17 -11.73 -3.54
C ARG A 649 -22.29 -10.48 -3.51
N THR A 650 -21.69 -10.13 -4.65
CA THR A 650 -20.99 -8.85 -4.83
C THR A 650 -21.78 -7.92 -5.74
N LEU A 651 -21.64 -6.61 -5.52
CA LEU A 651 -22.15 -5.56 -6.40
C LEU A 651 -21.14 -5.16 -7.49
N GLN A 652 -19.90 -5.62 -7.38
CA GLN A 652 -18.81 -5.26 -8.28
C GLN A 652 -19.04 -5.86 -9.67
N LEU A 653 -18.77 -5.07 -10.70
CA LEU A 653 -18.86 -5.48 -12.09
C LEU A 653 -17.47 -5.40 -12.70
N TRP A 654 -17.00 -6.53 -13.22
CA TRP A 654 -15.79 -6.57 -14.02
C TRP A 654 -16.00 -5.79 -15.30
N GLU A 655 -14.94 -5.14 -15.80
CA GLU A 655 -14.92 -4.54 -17.13
C GLU A 655 -14.03 -5.36 -18.05
N LEU A 656 -14.51 -5.58 -19.27
CA LEU A 656 -13.75 -6.25 -20.31
C LEU A 656 -12.64 -5.31 -20.81
N ALA A 657 -11.38 -5.71 -20.62
CA ALA A 657 -10.21 -4.93 -21.02
C ALA A 657 -9.89 -5.12 -22.51
N TYR A 658 -9.97 -6.36 -23.01
CA TYR A 658 -9.79 -6.68 -24.43
C TYR A 658 -11.14 -6.62 -25.13
N ASN A 659 -11.31 -5.71 -26.09
CA ASN A 659 -12.60 -5.48 -26.76
C ASN A 659 -13.03 -6.61 -27.72
N GLU A 660 -12.18 -7.62 -27.92
CA GLU A 660 -12.40 -8.80 -28.79
C GLU A 660 -12.52 -8.48 -30.28
N GLN A 661 -11.97 -7.33 -30.68
CA GLN A 661 -11.94 -6.87 -32.07
C GLN A 661 -10.53 -6.47 -32.47
N ASP A 662 -9.89 -5.63 -31.67
CA ASP A 662 -8.57 -5.06 -31.95
C ASP A 662 -7.84 -4.71 -30.62
N LEU A 663 -6.69 -4.08 -30.73
CA LEU A 663 -5.88 -3.65 -29.59
C LEU A 663 -6.12 -2.18 -29.21
N THR A 664 -7.27 -1.59 -29.58
CA THR A 664 -7.61 -0.23 -29.16
C THR A 664 -7.64 -0.14 -27.64
N GLY A 665 -6.94 0.85 -27.07
CA GLY A 665 -6.76 1.00 -25.62
C GLY A 665 -5.65 0.12 -25.03
N TRP A 666 -4.83 -0.52 -25.87
CA TRP A 666 -3.63 -1.25 -25.44
C TRP A 666 -2.38 -0.64 -26.08
N SER A 667 -1.28 -0.65 -25.34
CA SER A 667 0.04 -0.24 -25.81
C SER A 667 1.02 -1.40 -25.72
N ALA A 668 1.83 -1.57 -26.76
CA ALA A 668 2.89 -2.56 -26.82
C ALA A 668 4.24 -1.84 -26.96
N VAL A 669 5.28 -2.38 -26.34
CA VAL A 669 6.65 -1.88 -26.51
C VAL A 669 7.41 -2.80 -27.47
N GLY A 670 7.93 -2.25 -28.56
CA GLY A 670 8.69 -3.00 -29.58
C GLY A 670 7.81 -3.68 -30.64
N ASP A 671 8.38 -4.63 -31.40
CA ASP A 671 7.63 -5.46 -32.35
C ASP A 671 6.54 -6.24 -31.61
N THR A 672 5.29 -5.96 -31.93
CA THR A 672 4.15 -6.43 -31.14
C THR A 672 3.98 -7.94 -31.31
N GLY A 673 4.55 -8.75 -30.42
CA GLY A 673 4.24 -10.16 -30.29
C GLY A 673 2.83 -10.40 -29.74
N PHE A 674 1.93 -9.43 -29.85
CA PHE A 674 0.54 -9.56 -29.51
C PHE A 674 -0.32 -9.15 -30.71
N ARG A 675 -1.38 -9.92 -30.97
CA ARG A 675 -2.37 -9.59 -32.01
C ARG A 675 -3.77 -10.01 -31.60
N ALA A 676 -4.76 -9.24 -32.02
CA ALA A 676 -6.16 -9.60 -31.88
C ALA A 676 -6.54 -10.79 -32.79
N ASP A 677 -7.41 -11.67 -32.30
CA ASP A 677 -7.95 -12.83 -33.00
C ASP A 677 -9.38 -13.14 -32.52
N GLY A 678 -10.30 -12.22 -32.79
CA GLY A 678 -11.69 -12.29 -32.35
C GLY A 678 -11.80 -12.32 -30.82
N LEU A 679 -12.40 -13.38 -30.27
CA LEU A 679 -12.54 -13.56 -28.81
C LEU A 679 -11.21 -13.82 -28.09
N HIS A 680 -10.12 -14.01 -28.83
CA HIS A 680 -8.80 -14.33 -28.28
C HIS A 680 -7.79 -13.25 -28.63
N LEU A 681 -6.81 -13.10 -27.75
CA LEU A 681 -5.61 -12.31 -27.99
C LEU A 681 -4.43 -13.28 -28.03
N ILE A 682 -3.68 -13.27 -29.13
CA ILE A 682 -2.55 -14.19 -29.33
C ILE A 682 -1.27 -13.49 -28.88
N GLY A 683 -0.53 -14.13 -27.98
CA GLY A 683 0.82 -13.74 -27.59
C GLY A 683 1.83 -14.68 -28.24
N LYS A 684 2.79 -14.16 -29.01
CA LYS A 684 3.85 -14.91 -29.67
C LYS A 684 5.16 -14.13 -29.63
N PHE A 685 6.19 -14.74 -29.04
CA PHE A 685 7.51 -14.14 -28.98
C PHE A 685 8.59 -15.20 -29.25
N GLY A 686 9.25 -15.11 -30.41
CA GLY A 686 10.26 -16.08 -30.81
C GLY A 686 9.78 -17.55 -30.81
N ASP A 687 10.74 -18.47 -30.78
CA ASP A 687 10.49 -19.90 -30.61
C ASP A 687 10.56 -20.28 -29.12
N TYR A 688 9.93 -21.40 -28.74
CA TYR A 688 10.00 -21.94 -27.38
C TYR A 688 11.45 -22.18 -26.93
N GLN A 689 11.83 -21.58 -25.81
CA GLN A 689 13.16 -21.69 -25.20
C GLN A 689 13.01 -21.85 -23.68
N PRO A 690 13.13 -23.08 -23.13
CA PRO A 690 12.82 -23.35 -21.72
C PRO A 690 13.76 -22.64 -20.73
N ASP A 691 15.01 -22.39 -21.13
CA ASP A 691 16.04 -21.83 -20.25
C ASP A 691 16.22 -20.31 -20.42
N LYS A 692 15.32 -19.63 -21.15
CA LYS A 692 15.39 -18.19 -21.42
C LYS A 692 14.24 -17.40 -20.81
N TYR A 693 14.59 -16.36 -20.06
CA TYR A 693 13.67 -15.45 -19.38
C TYR A 693 13.42 -14.14 -20.15
N ASP A 694 13.55 -14.17 -21.48
CA ASP A 694 13.18 -13.03 -22.33
C ASP A 694 11.65 -12.89 -22.37
N PHE A 695 11.11 -11.69 -22.56
CA PHE A 695 9.66 -11.48 -22.55
C PHE A 695 9.22 -10.32 -23.44
N GLN A 696 7.93 -10.31 -23.75
CA GLN A 696 7.20 -9.15 -24.26
C GLN A 696 5.99 -8.85 -23.39
N ILE A 697 5.63 -7.57 -23.33
CA ILE A 697 4.55 -7.06 -22.50
C ILE A 697 3.57 -6.26 -23.36
N LEU A 698 2.29 -6.46 -23.11
CA LEU A 698 1.19 -5.64 -23.61
C LEU A 698 0.50 -4.95 -22.43
N THR A 699 0.51 -3.62 -22.39
CA THR A 699 -0.08 -2.83 -21.31
C THR A 699 -1.44 -2.26 -21.69
N LEU A 700 -2.37 -2.26 -20.73
CA LEU A 700 -3.66 -1.59 -20.89
C LEU A 700 -3.47 -0.09 -20.64
N ASP A 701 -3.95 0.74 -21.57
CA ASP A 701 -3.93 2.21 -21.45
C ASP A 701 -5.08 2.70 -20.55
N ARG A 702 -5.02 2.27 -19.28
CA ARG A 702 -5.96 2.66 -18.22
C ARG A 702 -5.19 3.04 -16.97
N VAL A 703 -5.65 4.10 -16.30
CA VAL A 703 -5.08 4.57 -15.04
C VAL A 703 -5.92 4.03 -13.89
N SER A 704 -5.32 3.21 -13.02
CA SER A 704 -5.88 2.89 -11.70
C SER A 704 -5.33 3.85 -10.65
N SER A 705 -6.20 4.63 -10.00
CA SER A 705 -5.80 5.54 -8.92
C SER A 705 -5.76 4.87 -7.53
N GLY A 706 -6.35 3.67 -7.40
CA GLY A 706 -6.49 2.92 -6.15
C GLY A 706 -6.34 1.43 -6.35
N ASP A 707 -7.06 0.67 -5.51
CA ASP A 707 -7.17 -0.78 -5.60
C ASP A 707 -7.67 -1.22 -6.98
N PHE A 708 -7.18 -2.35 -7.45
CA PHE A 708 -7.70 -2.95 -8.67
C PHE A 708 -7.54 -4.47 -8.66
N SER A 709 -8.37 -5.13 -9.45
CA SER A 709 -8.18 -6.54 -9.78
C SER A 709 -7.98 -6.71 -11.28
N MET A 710 -7.17 -7.69 -11.67
CA MET A 710 -7.02 -8.10 -13.06
C MET A 710 -7.17 -9.63 -13.14
N GLU A 711 -7.90 -10.10 -14.14
CA GLU A 711 -8.08 -11.51 -14.43
C GLU A 711 -7.95 -11.78 -15.93
N ALA A 712 -7.34 -12.91 -16.28
CA ALA A 712 -7.35 -13.43 -17.63
C ALA A 712 -7.38 -14.96 -17.62
N GLU A 713 -7.99 -15.54 -18.66
CA GLU A 713 -7.81 -16.94 -18.98
C GLU A 713 -6.68 -17.09 -20.00
N VAL A 714 -5.73 -17.98 -19.72
CA VAL A 714 -4.53 -18.21 -20.53
C VAL A 714 -4.45 -19.66 -20.99
N GLN A 715 -4.05 -19.85 -22.25
CA GLN A 715 -3.76 -21.16 -22.80
C GLN A 715 -2.24 -21.37 -22.84
N ALA A 716 -1.71 -22.06 -21.84
CA ALA A 716 -0.28 -22.33 -21.69
C ALA A 716 0.04 -23.80 -22.02
N GLU A 717 0.40 -24.08 -23.28
CA GLU A 717 0.75 -25.44 -23.71
C GLU A 717 2.21 -25.80 -23.36
N ARG A 718 2.40 -26.92 -22.66
CA ARG A 718 3.75 -27.46 -22.35
C ARG A 718 4.57 -27.66 -23.61
N GLY A 719 5.85 -27.26 -23.57
CA GLY A 719 6.75 -27.35 -24.71
C GLY A 719 6.48 -26.36 -25.86
N LYS A 720 5.43 -25.52 -25.78
CA LYS A 720 5.11 -24.49 -26.78
C LYS A 720 5.28 -23.06 -26.28
N ILE A 721 5.20 -22.86 -24.97
CA ILE A 721 5.44 -21.56 -24.33
C ILE A 721 6.28 -21.77 -23.07
N ASN A 722 7.29 -20.92 -22.87
CA ASN A 722 8.09 -20.96 -21.65
C ASN A 722 7.27 -20.48 -20.44
N PHE A 723 6.68 -19.30 -20.56
CA PHE A 723 5.76 -18.75 -19.57
C PHE A 723 4.82 -17.70 -20.15
N CYS A 724 3.72 -17.44 -19.45
CA CYS A 724 2.78 -16.37 -19.75
C CYS A 724 2.08 -15.90 -18.49
N GLY A 725 1.52 -14.69 -18.46
CA GLY A 725 0.89 -14.21 -17.24
C GLY A 725 0.36 -12.78 -17.27
N LEU A 726 0.20 -12.23 -16.06
CA LEU A 726 -0.25 -10.87 -15.80
C LEU A 726 0.91 -10.01 -15.34
N VAL A 727 0.94 -8.74 -15.75
CA VAL A 727 1.92 -7.74 -15.28
C VAL A 727 1.20 -6.57 -14.61
N PHE A 728 1.82 -5.98 -13.59
CA PHE A 728 1.32 -4.80 -12.89
C PHE A 728 2.47 -3.99 -12.27
N GLY A 729 2.19 -2.74 -11.87
CA GLY A 729 3.20 -1.83 -11.31
C GLY A 729 4.38 -1.56 -12.25
N ARG A 730 4.17 -1.67 -13.56
CA ARG A 730 5.25 -1.47 -14.55
C ARG A 730 5.74 -0.02 -14.51
N LYS A 731 7.06 0.15 -14.36
CA LYS A 731 7.79 1.44 -14.36
C LYS A 731 8.63 1.66 -15.62
N GLY A 732 9.01 0.58 -16.29
CA GLY A 732 9.87 0.63 -17.46
C GLY A 732 9.71 -0.61 -18.35
N THR A 733 10.54 -0.76 -19.36
CA THR A 733 10.52 -1.90 -20.29
C THR A 733 10.85 -3.22 -19.60
N SER A 734 11.71 -3.20 -18.58
CA SER A 734 12.14 -4.37 -17.82
C SER A 734 11.89 -4.28 -16.31
N SER A 735 11.13 -3.29 -15.85
CA SER A 735 10.89 -3.04 -14.42
C SER A 735 9.40 -3.12 -14.12
N PHE A 736 8.96 -4.21 -13.48
CA PHE A 736 7.55 -4.52 -13.23
C PHE A 736 7.37 -5.64 -12.21
N HIS A 737 6.14 -5.84 -11.74
CA HIS A 737 5.70 -7.02 -11.00
C HIS A 737 4.86 -7.93 -11.91
N ALA A 738 4.93 -9.24 -11.73
CA ALA A 738 4.17 -10.17 -12.54
C ALA A 738 3.71 -11.40 -11.76
N LEU A 739 2.53 -11.90 -12.16
CA LEU A 739 2.04 -13.24 -11.83
C LEU A 739 2.25 -14.12 -13.07
N ILE A 740 3.21 -15.03 -13.01
CA ILE A 740 3.73 -15.77 -14.17
C ILE A 740 3.37 -17.25 -14.03
N LEU A 741 2.73 -17.82 -15.05
CA LEU A 741 2.51 -19.26 -15.18
C LEU A 741 3.61 -19.89 -16.02
N PHE A 742 4.34 -20.83 -15.42
CA PHE A 742 5.23 -21.76 -16.09
C PHE A 742 4.49 -23.10 -16.25
N PRO A 743 4.07 -23.51 -17.47
CA PRO A 743 3.31 -24.74 -17.67
C PRO A 743 4.12 -26.02 -17.38
N GLY A 744 5.44 -25.92 -17.27
CA GLY A 744 6.37 -27.04 -17.11
C GLY A 744 7.01 -27.47 -18.45
N GLY A 745 8.19 -28.10 -18.36
CA GLY A 745 8.89 -28.68 -19.51
C GLY A 745 8.52 -30.14 -19.78
N GLU A 746 9.10 -30.76 -20.81
CA GLU A 746 9.01 -32.22 -20.98
C GLU A 746 9.72 -32.94 -19.81
N LYS A 747 9.14 -34.05 -19.35
CA LYS A 747 9.64 -34.82 -18.20
C LYS A 747 11.09 -35.28 -18.43
N LYS A 748 12.04 -34.63 -17.74
CA LYS A 748 13.49 -34.85 -17.95
C LYS A 748 14.00 -36.20 -17.39
N GLN A 749 13.41 -36.71 -16.30
CA GLN A 749 13.86 -37.95 -15.65
C GLN A 749 12.73 -38.63 -14.85
N GLU A 750 12.79 -39.96 -14.72
CA GLU A 750 11.89 -40.75 -13.86
C GLU A 750 12.14 -40.44 -12.38
N GLY A 751 11.09 -40.19 -11.60
CA GLY A 751 11.17 -39.76 -10.19
C GLY A 751 11.04 -38.25 -9.95
N VAL A 752 11.17 -37.41 -10.98
CA VAL A 752 10.90 -35.95 -10.89
C VAL A 752 9.42 -35.68 -11.15
N ALA A 753 8.82 -34.85 -10.30
CA ALA A 753 7.41 -34.46 -10.43
C ALA A 753 7.16 -33.59 -11.68
N ASP A 754 6.03 -33.85 -12.33
CA ASP A 754 5.64 -33.21 -13.60
C ASP A 754 4.61 -32.10 -13.35
N THR A 755 5.02 -31.06 -12.60
CA THR A 755 4.17 -29.95 -12.16
C THR A 755 4.53 -28.64 -12.87
N GLY A 756 3.54 -27.79 -13.12
CA GLY A 756 3.80 -26.39 -13.50
C GLY A 756 3.95 -25.53 -12.25
N PHE A 757 4.29 -24.26 -12.43
CA PHE A 757 4.51 -23.32 -11.33
C PHE A 757 3.86 -21.97 -11.61
N ILE A 758 3.41 -21.32 -10.54
CA ILE A 758 3.01 -19.92 -10.53
C ILE A 758 4.01 -19.14 -9.71
N ASP A 759 4.61 -18.13 -10.34
CA ASP A 759 5.52 -17.20 -9.69
C ASP A 759 4.86 -15.85 -9.51
N LEU A 760 4.96 -15.31 -8.30
CA LEU A 760 4.83 -13.87 -8.07
C LEU A 760 6.25 -13.30 -8.04
N ALA A 761 6.61 -12.47 -9.01
CA ALA A 761 7.97 -11.97 -9.17
C ALA A 761 8.03 -10.47 -9.45
N THR A 762 9.13 -9.83 -9.03
CA THR A 762 9.53 -8.50 -9.48
C THR A 762 10.71 -8.62 -10.42
N SER A 763 10.64 -7.98 -11.59
CA SER A 763 11.81 -7.71 -12.42
C SER A 763 12.37 -6.33 -12.06
N TYR A 764 13.65 -6.27 -11.71
CA TYR A 764 14.37 -5.02 -11.39
C TYR A 764 15.22 -4.50 -12.56
N GLY A 765 15.10 -5.11 -13.75
CA GLY A 765 15.88 -4.79 -14.95
C GLY A 765 17.02 -5.77 -15.22
N ALA A 766 17.56 -5.77 -16.44
CA ALA A 766 18.71 -6.57 -16.87
C ALA A 766 18.67 -8.08 -16.50
N GLY A 767 17.49 -8.70 -16.54
CA GLY A 767 17.31 -10.12 -16.21
C GLY A 767 17.38 -10.46 -14.71
N THR A 768 17.41 -9.46 -13.83
CA THR A 768 17.30 -9.69 -12.38
C THR A 768 15.84 -9.80 -11.96
N PHE A 769 15.45 -11.03 -11.58
CA PHE A 769 14.16 -11.32 -10.99
C PHE A 769 14.31 -11.61 -9.51
N LYS A 770 13.38 -11.07 -8.71
CA LYS A 770 13.13 -11.50 -7.34
C LYS A 770 11.81 -12.24 -7.32
N THR A 771 11.86 -13.54 -7.06
CA THR A 771 10.67 -14.36 -6.87
C THR A 771 10.20 -14.24 -5.43
N TRP A 772 9.02 -13.66 -5.24
CA TRP A 772 8.38 -13.53 -3.93
C TRP A 772 7.69 -14.83 -3.53
N ARG A 773 7.05 -15.48 -4.49
CA ARG A 773 6.30 -16.73 -4.30
C ARG A 773 6.59 -17.65 -5.47
N HIS A 774 6.86 -18.91 -5.17
CA HIS A 774 7.05 -19.98 -6.15
C HIS A 774 6.10 -21.12 -5.75
N THR A 775 4.97 -21.24 -6.44
CA THR A 775 3.90 -22.16 -6.03
C THR A 775 3.65 -23.23 -7.08
N PRO A 776 3.80 -24.53 -6.75
CA PRO A 776 3.49 -25.60 -7.70
C PRO A 776 1.98 -25.70 -7.96
N VAL A 777 1.64 -25.88 -9.23
CA VAL A 777 0.26 -25.97 -9.73
C VAL A 777 0.09 -27.12 -10.72
N ALA A 778 -1.12 -27.67 -10.77
CA ALA A 778 -1.44 -28.78 -11.65
C ALA A 778 -1.68 -28.30 -13.09
N THR A 779 -0.72 -28.54 -13.98
CA THR A 779 -0.81 -28.18 -15.41
C THR A 779 -0.96 -29.38 -16.35
N ALA A 780 -0.91 -30.61 -15.82
CA ALA A 780 -1.04 -31.85 -16.57
C ALA A 780 -2.48 -32.10 -17.03
N LEU A 781 -2.67 -32.48 -18.30
CA LEU A 781 -3.99 -32.76 -18.88
C LEU A 781 -4.70 -33.92 -18.17
N ALA A 782 -6.01 -33.77 -17.93
CA ALA A 782 -6.83 -34.89 -17.47
C ALA A 782 -7.05 -35.91 -18.60
N GLU A 783 -7.37 -37.16 -18.24
CA GLU A 783 -7.62 -38.23 -19.21
C GLU A 783 -8.80 -37.86 -20.14
N GLY A 784 -8.51 -37.68 -21.44
CA GLY A 784 -9.49 -37.26 -22.45
C GLY A 784 -9.48 -35.77 -22.80
N GLU A 785 -8.70 -34.93 -22.12
CA GLU A 785 -8.48 -33.52 -22.50
C GLU A 785 -7.36 -33.38 -23.54
N THR A 786 -7.49 -32.38 -24.42
CA THR A 786 -6.41 -31.98 -25.35
C THR A 786 -5.75 -30.69 -24.87
N SER A 787 -4.47 -30.48 -25.17
CA SER A 787 -3.76 -29.24 -24.82
C SER A 787 -4.44 -27.99 -25.40
N THR A 788 -5.08 -28.13 -26.56
CA THR A 788 -5.84 -27.06 -27.24
C THR A 788 -7.16 -26.68 -26.56
N THR A 789 -7.63 -27.43 -25.56
CA THR A 789 -8.90 -27.15 -24.87
C THR A 789 -8.75 -26.65 -23.45
N ARG A 790 -7.55 -26.74 -22.84
CA ARG A 790 -7.33 -26.33 -21.45
C ARG A 790 -6.98 -24.84 -21.36
N TRP A 791 -7.67 -24.15 -20.45
CA TRP A 791 -7.46 -22.74 -20.12
C TRP A 791 -7.25 -22.63 -18.62
N PHE A 792 -6.26 -21.84 -18.22
CA PHE A 792 -5.94 -21.54 -16.82
C PHE A 792 -6.40 -20.13 -16.49
N LYS A 793 -7.05 -19.94 -15.34
CA LYS A 793 -7.46 -18.62 -14.88
C LYS A 793 -6.42 -18.04 -13.94
N LEU A 794 -5.86 -16.90 -14.32
CA LEU A 794 -4.95 -16.12 -13.49
C LEU A 794 -5.66 -14.88 -12.98
N ARG A 795 -5.49 -14.58 -11.69
CA ARG A 795 -6.03 -13.34 -11.11
C ARG A 795 -5.09 -12.74 -10.06
N VAL A 796 -4.98 -11.42 -10.09
CA VAL A 796 -4.35 -10.59 -9.06
C VAL A 796 -5.38 -9.62 -8.50
N ASP A 797 -5.42 -9.47 -7.18
CA ASP A 797 -6.14 -8.41 -6.47
C ASP A 797 -5.13 -7.53 -5.75
N VAL A 798 -5.05 -6.26 -6.11
CA VAL A 798 -4.22 -5.25 -5.45
C VAL A 798 -5.10 -4.44 -4.49
N SER A 799 -4.83 -4.54 -3.20
CA SER A 799 -5.52 -3.77 -2.15
C SER A 799 -4.55 -3.09 -1.20
N GLY A 800 -4.46 -1.76 -1.30
CA GLY A 800 -3.46 -0.96 -0.59
C GLY A 800 -2.03 -1.38 -0.96
N THR A 801 -1.29 -1.90 0.01
CA THR A 801 0.06 -2.46 -0.15
C THR A 801 0.08 -3.97 -0.40
N ARG A 802 -1.07 -4.64 -0.40
CA ARG A 802 -1.19 -6.10 -0.46
C ARG A 802 -1.61 -6.56 -1.84
N VAL A 803 -1.02 -7.66 -2.28
CA VAL A 803 -1.35 -8.35 -3.53
C VAL A 803 -1.77 -9.78 -3.21
N ASP A 804 -3.03 -10.10 -3.49
CA ASP A 804 -3.54 -11.46 -3.40
C ASP A 804 -3.49 -12.12 -4.79
N THR A 805 -3.02 -13.36 -4.84
CA THR A 805 -2.82 -14.12 -6.08
C THR A 805 -3.72 -15.34 -6.12
N TRP A 806 -4.26 -15.63 -7.31
CA TRP A 806 -5.23 -16.71 -7.52
C TRP A 806 -4.92 -17.48 -8.81
N PHE A 807 -5.15 -18.79 -8.76
CA PHE A 807 -5.01 -19.71 -9.88
C PHE A 807 -6.22 -20.66 -9.95
N ASP A 808 -6.88 -20.73 -11.11
CA ASP A 808 -8.10 -21.52 -11.34
C ASP A 808 -9.22 -21.27 -10.31
N GLY A 809 -9.27 -20.04 -9.79
CA GLY A 809 -10.25 -19.61 -8.78
C GLY A 809 -9.86 -19.93 -7.33
N GLU A 810 -8.73 -20.61 -7.12
CA GLU A 810 -8.21 -20.93 -5.80
C GLU A 810 -7.19 -19.88 -5.33
N PHE A 811 -7.23 -19.57 -4.04
CA PHE A 811 -6.26 -18.67 -3.41
C PHE A 811 -4.89 -19.33 -3.41
N LEU A 812 -3.86 -18.57 -3.75
CA LEU A 812 -2.47 -19.00 -3.64
C LEU A 812 -1.79 -18.33 -2.46
N SER A 813 -1.67 -17.01 -2.48
CA SER A 813 -0.91 -16.29 -1.44
C SER A 813 -1.20 -14.79 -1.43
N THR A 814 -0.87 -14.14 -0.31
CA THR A 814 -0.76 -12.69 -0.18
C THR A 814 0.72 -12.28 -0.10
N GLN A 815 1.08 -11.21 -0.80
CA GLN A 815 2.36 -10.49 -0.66
C GLN A 815 2.12 -9.04 -0.28
N GLU A 816 2.84 -8.54 0.71
CA GLU A 816 2.83 -7.13 1.10
C GLU A 816 4.05 -6.41 0.53
N PHE A 817 3.84 -5.25 -0.08
CA PHE A 817 4.88 -4.40 -0.65
C PHE A 817 5.12 -3.19 0.25
N PRO A 818 6.31 -2.56 0.22
CA PRO A 818 6.65 -1.46 1.14
C PRO A 818 5.72 -0.24 1.01
N SER A 819 5.19 0.02 -0.19
CA SER A 819 4.26 1.12 -0.42
C SER A 819 3.35 0.87 -1.61
N ILE A 820 2.24 1.61 -1.67
CA ILE A 820 1.34 1.60 -2.83
C ILE A 820 2.02 2.14 -4.09
N ASP A 821 3.03 3.01 -3.97
CA ASP A 821 3.73 3.58 -5.12
C ASP A 821 4.55 2.55 -5.88
N VAL A 822 5.03 1.51 -5.21
CA VAL A 822 5.67 0.35 -5.85
C VAL A 822 4.68 -0.37 -6.77
N LEU A 823 3.45 -0.56 -6.30
CA LEU A 823 2.39 -1.26 -7.03
C LEU A 823 1.70 -0.41 -8.11
N ARG A 824 1.78 0.93 -8.00
CA ARG A 824 1.24 1.85 -9.00
C ARG A 824 2.06 1.82 -10.29
N GLY A 825 1.40 1.68 -11.43
CA GLY A 825 2.05 1.71 -12.74
C GLY A 825 1.10 1.12 -13.77
N SER A 826 1.59 0.89 -14.99
CA SER A 826 0.79 0.19 -15.99
C SER A 826 0.65 -1.29 -15.63
N PHE A 827 -0.46 -1.90 -16.06
CA PHE A 827 -0.75 -3.31 -15.90
C PHE A 827 -1.21 -3.92 -17.22
N GLY A 828 -1.18 -5.24 -17.36
CA GLY A 828 -1.42 -5.90 -18.64
C GLY A 828 -1.00 -7.37 -18.67
N LEU A 829 -0.54 -7.82 -19.83
CA LEU A 829 -0.19 -9.21 -20.12
C LEU A 829 1.32 -9.36 -20.40
N VAL A 830 1.88 -10.52 -20.07
CA VAL A 830 3.29 -10.85 -20.33
C VAL A 830 3.43 -12.22 -20.99
N VAL A 831 4.28 -12.32 -22.02
CA VAL A 831 4.58 -13.57 -22.74
C VAL A 831 6.08 -13.80 -22.81
N GLY A 832 6.53 -15.00 -22.44
CA GLY A 832 7.91 -15.47 -22.65
C GLY A 832 8.11 -16.12 -24.02
N PRO A 833 9.26 -16.78 -24.29
CA PRO A 833 9.52 -17.36 -25.59
C PRO A 833 8.53 -18.48 -25.94
N GLY A 834 7.88 -18.40 -27.10
CA GLY A 834 6.86 -19.33 -27.59
C GLY A 834 5.52 -18.67 -27.95
N GLU A 835 4.43 -19.44 -27.93
CA GLU A 835 3.08 -19.00 -28.33
C GLU A 835 2.00 -19.37 -27.29
N THR A 836 1.13 -18.41 -26.98
CA THR A 836 0.01 -18.52 -26.01
C THR A 836 -1.22 -17.78 -26.52
N ARG A 837 -2.37 -18.04 -25.90
CA ARG A 837 -3.63 -17.30 -26.15
C ARG A 837 -4.22 -16.81 -24.84
N TYR A 838 -4.83 -15.64 -24.89
CA TYR A 838 -5.57 -15.01 -23.81
C TYR A 838 -7.03 -14.85 -24.22
N ARG A 839 -7.95 -14.97 -23.25
CA ARG A 839 -9.36 -14.57 -23.38
C ARG A 839 -9.91 -14.11 -22.04
N ASN A 840 -11.12 -13.56 -22.04
CA ASN A 840 -11.76 -13.04 -20.83
C ASN A 840 -10.83 -12.10 -20.04
N VAL A 841 -10.05 -11.29 -20.75
CA VAL A 841 -9.11 -10.34 -20.13
C VAL A 841 -9.93 -9.19 -19.58
N ARG A 842 -10.05 -9.13 -18.25
CA ARG A 842 -10.93 -8.22 -17.54
C ARG A 842 -10.23 -7.58 -16.35
N PHE A 843 -10.68 -6.39 -16.00
CA PHE A 843 -10.16 -5.66 -14.85
C PHE A 843 -11.31 -5.07 -14.04
N LEU A 844 -11.04 -4.81 -12.77
CA LEU A 844 -11.97 -4.17 -11.85
C LEU A 844 -11.20 -3.04 -11.17
N ALA A 845 -11.40 -1.80 -11.61
CA ALA A 845 -10.86 -0.63 -10.91
C ALA A 845 -11.76 -0.28 -9.72
N ARG A 846 -11.16 -0.01 -8.57
CA ARG A 846 -11.86 0.38 -7.35
C ARG A 846 -11.38 1.74 -6.89
N ASP A 847 -12.31 2.53 -6.35
CA ASP A 847 -12.00 3.87 -5.84
C ASP A 847 -11.06 3.74 -4.62
N PRO A 848 -9.99 4.55 -4.51
CA PRO A 848 -9.08 4.53 -3.34
C PRO A 848 -9.79 4.70 -1.99
N ARG A 849 -10.99 5.30 -1.98
CA ARG A 849 -11.81 5.54 -0.80
C ARG A 849 -12.94 4.52 -0.66
N ASP A 850 -12.97 3.47 -1.50
CA ASP A 850 -13.98 2.41 -1.43
C ASP A 850 -13.61 1.35 -0.38
N PRO A 851 -14.26 1.33 0.80
CA PRO A 851 -13.97 0.32 1.80
C PRO A 851 -14.51 -1.06 1.42
N ALA A 852 -15.37 -1.17 0.40
CA ALA A 852 -15.89 -2.46 -0.05
C ALA A 852 -14.77 -3.40 -0.47
N SER A 853 -13.69 -2.89 -1.06
CA SER A 853 -12.52 -3.70 -1.46
C SER A 853 -11.91 -4.42 -0.25
N ALA A 854 -11.56 -3.63 0.78
CA ALA A 854 -11.00 -4.13 2.02
C ALA A 854 -11.99 -5.05 2.76
N ILE A 855 -13.27 -4.69 2.84
CA ILE A 855 -14.30 -5.50 3.49
C ILE A 855 -14.50 -6.83 2.76
N GLU A 856 -14.64 -6.82 1.43
CA GLU A 856 -14.78 -8.03 0.62
C GLU A 856 -13.57 -8.94 0.76
N ARG A 857 -12.36 -8.35 0.78
CA ARG A 857 -11.13 -9.07 1.02
C ARG A 857 -11.13 -9.69 2.41
N ASP A 858 -11.40 -8.90 3.46
CA ASP A 858 -11.44 -9.37 4.85
C ASP A 858 -12.43 -10.53 5.03
N VAL A 859 -13.65 -10.40 4.49
CA VAL A 859 -14.66 -11.45 4.56
C VAL A 859 -14.18 -12.72 3.85
N ARG A 860 -13.55 -12.58 2.68
CA ARG A 860 -13.01 -13.69 1.91
C ARG A 860 -11.85 -14.37 2.65
N MET A 861 -10.92 -13.61 3.21
CA MET A 861 -9.79 -14.14 3.98
C MET A 861 -10.26 -14.81 5.27
N ALA A 862 -11.19 -14.20 6.01
CA ALA A 862 -11.78 -14.79 7.20
C ALA A 862 -12.54 -16.09 6.89
N GLU A 863 -13.15 -16.20 5.70
CA GLU A 863 -13.79 -17.45 5.25
C GLU A 863 -12.77 -18.56 4.95
N LEU A 864 -11.61 -18.22 4.37
CA LEU A 864 -10.51 -19.16 4.16
C LEU A 864 -9.91 -19.62 5.51
N GLU A 865 -9.72 -18.70 6.45
CA GLU A 865 -9.12 -18.95 7.77
C GLU A 865 -10.01 -19.81 8.69
N LYS A 866 -11.35 -19.71 8.59
CA LYS A 866 -12.31 -20.48 9.41
C LYS A 866 -12.10 -21.99 9.38
N SER A 867 -11.45 -22.51 8.35
CA SER A 867 -11.14 -23.93 8.25
C SER A 867 -10.09 -24.39 9.28
N GLY A 868 -9.21 -23.50 9.74
CA GLY A 868 -8.05 -23.82 10.58
C GLY A 868 -7.08 -24.81 9.92
N LYS A 869 -7.22 -25.02 8.61
CA LYS A 869 -6.45 -25.98 7.81
C LYS A 869 -5.66 -25.23 6.76
N ALA A 870 -4.66 -25.90 6.20
CA ALA A 870 -3.88 -25.38 5.09
C ALA A 870 -4.80 -24.91 3.95
N ILE A 871 -4.65 -23.65 3.54
CA ILE A 871 -5.40 -23.09 2.42
C ILE A 871 -4.74 -23.60 1.16
N ASN A 872 -5.45 -24.46 0.43
CA ASN A 872 -4.92 -25.10 -0.77
C ASN A 872 -3.61 -25.88 -0.52
N GLY A 873 -3.45 -26.42 0.69
CA GLY A 873 -2.23 -27.12 1.11
C GLY A 873 -1.07 -26.20 1.54
N SER A 874 -1.25 -24.88 1.51
CA SER A 874 -0.34 -23.86 2.03
C SER A 874 -0.61 -23.55 3.50
N PHE A 875 0.44 -23.41 4.31
CA PHE A 875 0.33 -22.96 5.71
C PHE A 875 0.73 -21.49 5.92
N LEU A 876 0.95 -20.72 4.84
CA LEU A 876 1.39 -19.34 4.91
C LEU A 876 0.47 -18.48 5.80
N GLY A 877 1.06 -17.75 6.75
CA GLY A 877 0.36 -16.94 7.74
C GLY A 877 -0.32 -17.73 8.87
N MET A 878 -0.17 -19.06 8.90
CA MET A 878 -0.77 -19.94 9.89
C MET A 878 0.32 -20.65 10.71
N VAL A 879 -0.01 -21.08 11.92
CA VAL A 879 0.84 -22.03 12.67
C VAL A 879 0.59 -23.43 12.11
N PRO A 880 1.61 -24.10 11.54
CA PRO A 880 1.40 -25.43 10.98
C PRO A 880 1.27 -26.46 12.12
N PRO A 881 0.58 -27.59 11.92
CA PRO A 881 0.59 -28.69 12.89
C PRO A 881 2.02 -29.22 13.06
N PHE A 882 2.38 -29.68 14.27
CA PHE A 882 3.70 -30.27 14.47
C PHE A 882 3.80 -31.64 13.76
N PRO A 883 4.95 -32.01 13.15
CA PRO A 883 5.10 -33.28 12.44
C PRO A 883 4.80 -34.52 13.30
N HIS A 884 4.16 -35.52 12.68
CA HIS A 884 3.92 -36.81 13.29
C HIS A 884 5.09 -37.74 12.99
N VAL A 885 5.91 -38.02 14.01
CA VAL A 885 7.18 -38.72 13.85
C VAL A 885 7.13 -40.09 14.52
N ALA A 886 7.52 -41.14 13.81
CA ALA A 886 7.65 -42.50 14.35
C ALA A 886 8.86 -42.64 15.29
N ARG A 887 9.99 -42.06 14.89
CA ARG A 887 11.23 -42.01 15.69
C ARG A 887 12.09 -40.81 15.33
N TRP A 888 12.88 -40.33 16.29
CA TRP A 888 13.92 -39.32 16.09
C TRP A 888 15.31 -39.98 15.95
N VAL A 889 16.14 -39.46 15.05
CA VAL A 889 17.55 -39.86 14.85
C VAL A 889 18.52 -38.88 15.54
N GLY A 890 18.00 -37.76 16.04
CA GLY A 890 18.72 -36.73 16.79
C GLY A 890 17.94 -36.28 18.04
N PRO A 891 18.07 -35.00 18.46
CA PRO A 891 17.27 -34.46 19.55
C PRO A 891 15.76 -34.65 19.29
N GLU A 892 15.06 -35.23 20.26
CA GLU A 892 13.60 -35.38 20.21
C GLU A 892 12.92 -34.02 20.34
N ARG A 893 11.85 -33.82 19.57
CA ARG A 893 10.96 -32.67 19.70
C ARG A 893 9.49 -33.09 19.71
N LYS A 894 8.67 -32.40 20.50
CA LYS A 894 7.23 -32.68 20.68
C LYS A 894 6.32 -31.60 20.12
N ASP A 895 6.78 -30.36 20.10
CA ASP A 895 6.04 -29.23 19.56
C ASP A 895 6.96 -28.10 19.06
N TRP A 896 6.34 -27.06 18.49
CA TRP A 896 7.03 -25.86 18.02
C TRP A 896 7.58 -25.00 19.17
N ALA A 897 6.96 -25.04 20.35
CA ALA A 897 7.30 -24.19 21.49
C ALA A 897 8.60 -24.61 22.18
N GLU A 898 9.00 -25.89 22.10
CA GLU A 898 10.26 -26.40 22.69
C GLU A 898 11.53 -25.67 22.18
N ALA A 899 11.49 -25.03 21.01
CA ALA A 899 12.61 -24.24 20.51
C ALA A 899 12.72 -22.84 21.13
N GLY A 900 11.68 -22.38 21.85
CA GLY A 900 11.54 -21.00 22.30
C GLY A 900 11.16 -20.04 21.16
N PRO A 901 11.19 -18.71 21.40
CA PRO A 901 10.85 -17.69 20.40
C PRO A 901 11.99 -17.49 19.40
N VAL A 902 12.33 -18.54 18.64
CA VAL A 902 13.38 -18.51 17.62
C VAL A 902 12.81 -18.86 16.25
N LEU A 903 13.52 -18.46 15.20
CA LEU A 903 13.16 -18.84 13.84
C LEU A 903 13.30 -20.36 13.65
N GLN A 904 12.38 -20.98 12.93
CA GLN A 904 12.40 -22.43 12.69
C GLN A 904 12.23 -22.75 11.20
N LEU A 905 12.89 -23.80 10.72
CA LEU A 905 12.77 -24.30 9.35
C LEU A 905 12.34 -25.77 9.39
N LEU A 906 11.12 -26.05 8.91
CA LEU A 906 10.65 -27.42 8.66
C LEU A 906 11.11 -27.85 7.27
N VAL A 907 11.73 -29.02 7.17
CA VAL A 907 12.20 -29.62 5.91
C VAL A 907 11.60 -31.01 5.76
N LEU A 908 10.83 -31.22 4.70
CA LEU A 908 10.30 -32.53 4.32
C LEU A 908 11.12 -33.06 3.15
N TRP A 909 11.64 -34.28 3.26
CA TRP A 909 12.61 -34.81 2.30
C TRP A 909 12.59 -36.36 2.22
N SER A 910 13.32 -36.91 1.25
CA SER A 910 13.55 -38.35 1.11
C SER A 910 14.95 -38.64 0.59
N LEU A 911 15.44 -39.88 0.77
CA LEU A 911 16.77 -40.28 0.27
C LEU A 911 16.85 -40.14 -1.25
N ASP A 912 15.87 -40.68 -1.98
CA ASP A 912 15.83 -40.63 -3.43
C ASP A 912 15.82 -39.18 -3.95
N GLN A 913 15.11 -38.28 -3.27
CA GLN A 913 15.12 -36.87 -3.61
C GLN A 913 16.48 -36.22 -3.34
N ASN A 914 17.12 -36.51 -2.20
CA ASN A 914 18.41 -35.90 -1.85
C ASN A 914 19.56 -36.36 -2.78
N GLU A 915 19.44 -37.52 -3.41
CA GLU A 915 20.36 -37.96 -4.47
C GLU A 915 20.23 -37.12 -5.75
N ILE A 916 19.02 -36.62 -6.04
CA ILE A 916 18.71 -35.86 -7.25
C ILE A 916 18.94 -34.36 -7.04
N ILE A 917 18.55 -33.85 -5.86
CA ILE A 917 18.69 -32.46 -5.43
C ILE A 917 19.32 -32.47 -4.03
N PRO A 918 20.66 -32.44 -3.91
CA PRO A 918 21.34 -32.53 -2.63
C PRO A 918 21.10 -31.28 -1.78
N ILE A 919 20.35 -31.42 -0.69
CA ILE A 919 20.05 -30.33 0.26
C ILE A 919 20.82 -30.45 1.57
N ASP A 920 21.39 -31.63 1.89
CA ASP A 920 22.09 -31.86 3.16
C ASP A 920 23.29 -30.92 3.35
N ALA A 921 24.10 -30.71 2.31
CA ALA A 921 25.25 -29.81 2.36
C ALA A 921 24.83 -28.35 2.53
N TRP A 922 23.78 -27.94 1.83
CA TRP A 922 23.23 -26.61 1.93
C TRP A 922 22.63 -26.32 3.31
N LEU A 923 21.87 -27.25 3.89
CA LEU A 923 21.29 -27.06 5.22
C LEU A 923 22.37 -26.88 6.30
N ARG A 924 23.52 -27.58 6.19
CA ARG A 924 24.66 -27.39 7.10
C ARG A 924 25.26 -26.00 6.96
N ASP A 925 25.45 -25.52 5.73
CA ASP A 925 25.96 -24.17 5.48
C ASP A 925 24.95 -23.11 5.98
N LEU A 926 23.64 -23.35 5.81
CA LEU A 926 22.58 -22.49 6.30
C LEU A 926 22.57 -22.39 7.83
N GLU A 927 22.64 -23.52 8.54
CA GLU A 927 22.71 -23.55 10.02
C GLU A 927 23.94 -22.79 10.52
N ALA A 928 25.09 -22.97 9.86
CA ALA A 928 26.33 -22.28 10.22
C ALA A 928 26.21 -20.76 10.00
N ALA A 929 25.64 -20.34 8.86
CA ALA A 929 25.46 -18.93 8.51
C ALA A 929 24.44 -18.20 9.38
N THR A 930 23.50 -18.93 9.99
CA THR A 930 22.34 -18.37 10.74
C THR A 930 22.42 -18.63 12.24
N LYS A 931 23.56 -19.14 12.72
CA LYS A 931 23.77 -19.49 14.13
C LYS A 931 23.58 -18.31 15.08
N ASP A 932 23.99 -17.11 14.67
CA ASP A 932 23.90 -15.87 15.45
C ASP A 932 22.49 -15.26 15.48
N VAL A 933 21.59 -15.74 14.61
CA VAL A 933 20.17 -15.33 14.55
C VAL A 933 19.22 -16.43 15.00
N GLY A 934 19.76 -17.55 15.49
CA GLY A 934 19.01 -18.56 16.25
C GLY A 934 18.16 -19.54 15.45
N LEU A 935 18.34 -19.66 14.13
CA LEU A 935 17.55 -20.59 13.30
C LEU A 935 17.65 -22.04 13.82
N ARG A 936 16.52 -22.76 13.86
CA ARG A 936 16.43 -24.18 14.23
C ARG A 936 15.81 -25.00 13.12
N ILE A 937 16.49 -26.07 12.71
CA ILE A 937 16.05 -26.93 11.61
C ILE A 937 15.39 -28.20 12.16
N VAL A 938 14.23 -28.55 11.62
CA VAL A 938 13.51 -29.81 11.86
C VAL A 938 13.32 -30.50 10.52
N ALA A 939 13.98 -31.63 10.31
CA ALA A 939 13.94 -32.37 9.05
C ALA A 939 13.20 -33.70 9.21
N ILE A 940 12.15 -33.93 8.42
CA ILE A 940 11.32 -35.13 8.48
C ILE A 940 11.51 -35.93 7.19
N ALA A 941 12.11 -37.10 7.32
CA ALA A 941 12.34 -38.03 6.24
C ALA A 941 11.09 -38.88 5.94
N SER A 942 10.92 -39.29 4.69
CA SER A 942 9.87 -40.22 4.26
C SER A 942 9.91 -41.52 5.08
N PRO A 943 8.76 -42.14 5.42
CA PRO A 943 8.75 -43.43 6.11
C PRO A 943 9.31 -44.56 5.25
N ASN A 944 9.38 -44.38 3.92
CA ASN A 944 10.00 -45.35 3.00
C ASN A 944 11.51 -45.50 3.22
N ASP A 945 12.12 -44.51 3.85
CA ASP A 945 13.57 -44.45 4.03
C ASP A 945 14.04 -45.04 5.37
N GLU A 946 13.11 -45.44 6.25
CA GLU A 946 13.37 -45.78 7.65
C GLU A 946 14.52 -46.80 7.82
N GLU A 947 14.54 -47.84 6.98
CA GLU A 947 15.55 -48.92 7.06
C GLU A 947 16.96 -48.48 6.66
N LYS A 948 17.07 -47.44 5.81
CA LYS A 948 18.35 -46.97 5.25
C LYS A 948 18.83 -45.65 5.85
N LEU A 949 17.95 -44.93 6.56
CA LEU A 949 18.18 -43.56 6.98
C LEU A 949 19.43 -43.39 7.85
N ASP A 950 19.63 -44.24 8.87
CA ASP A 950 20.76 -44.07 9.80
C ASP A 950 22.12 -44.22 9.08
N ALA A 951 22.21 -45.19 8.15
CA ALA A 951 23.40 -45.39 7.33
C ALA A 951 23.62 -44.25 6.31
N TYR A 952 22.52 -43.64 5.84
CA TYR A 952 22.57 -42.50 4.94
C TYR A 952 23.04 -41.23 5.65
N LEU A 953 22.45 -40.90 6.80
CA LEU A 953 22.80 -39.73 7.60
C LEU A 953 24.26 -39.75 8.09
N ALA A 954 24.85 -40.93 8.27
CA ALA A 954 26.27 -41.07 8.57
C ALA A 954 27.18 -40.53 7.45
N LYS A 955 26.72 -40.51 6.20
CA LYS A 955 27.43 -39.97 5.03
C LYS A 955 26.95 -38.57 4.64
N HIS A 956 25.67 -38.29 4.87
CA HIS A 956 24.97 -37.05 4.53
C HIS A 956 24.33 -36.45 5.78
N PRO A 957 25.12 -35.88 6.71
CA PRO A 957 24.60 -35.42 8.00
C PRO A 957 23.63 -34.23 7.86
N PHE A 958 22.40 -34.36 8.36
CA PHE A 958 21.47 -33.24 8.45
C PHE A 958 21.63 -32.49 9.78
N PRO A 959 21.56 -31.15 9.78
CA PRO A 959 21.58 -30.34 11.00
C PRO A 959 20.26 -30.43 11.77
N GLY A 960 20.28 -30.01 13.05
CA GLY A 960 19.08 -29.92 13.88
C GLY A 960 18.45 -31.27 14.26
N SER A 961 17.11 -31.29 14.31
CA SER A 961 16.34 -32.48 14.71
C SER A 961 15.87 -33.25 13.48
N VAL A 962 16.23 -34.53 13.36
CA VAL A 962 15.85 -35.39 12.23
C VAL A 962 14.88 -36.47 12.69
N GLY A 963 13.68 -36.49 12.10
CA GLY A 963 12.62 -37.46 12.39
C GLY A 963 12.28 -38.33 11.19
N VAL A 964 11.77 -39.54 11.45
CA VAL A 964 11.12 -40.39 10.44
C VAL A 964 9.62 -40.19 10.52
N ASP A 965 8.98 -39.85 9.40
CA ASP A 965 7.53 -39.68 9.34
C ASP A 965 6.78 -40.94 9.81
N LEU A 966 5.67 -40.75 10.52
CA LEU A 966 4.84 -41.83 11.01
C LEU A 966 4.03 -42.47 9.88
N ARG A 967 4.15 -43.80 9.77
CA ARG A 967 3.25 -44.64 8.96
C ARG A 967 2.44 -45.56 9.88
N PRO A 968 1.09 -45.45 9.92
CA PRO A 968 0.24 -46.38 10.63
C PRO A 968 0.48 -47.83 10.19
N LYS A 969 0.49 -48.76 11.16
CA LYS A 969 0.61 -50.19 10.84
C LYS A 969 -0.58 -50.59 9.97
N SER A 970 -0.31 -51.19 8.80
CA SER A 970 -1.26 -51.66 7.76
C SER A 970 -1.73 -50.66 6.68
N THR A 971 -1.13 -49.46 6.58
CA THR A 971 -1.37 -48.54 5.44
C THR A 971 -0.18 -48.48 4.48
N PHE A 972 -0.47 -48.48 3.17
CA PHE A 972 0.48 -48.04 2.14
C PHE A 972 0.29 -46.53 1.95
N GLY A 973 1.37 -45.74 1.91
CA GLY A 973 1.27 -44.29 1.76
C GLY A 973 2.59 -43.57 1.98
N ILE A 974 2.59 -42.25 1.78
CA ILE A 974 3.79 -41.40 1.89
C ILE A 974 4.10 -40.96 3.33
N GLY A 975 3.23 -41.28 4.29
CA GLY A 975 3.36 -40.95 5.71
C GLY A 975 2.42 -39.84 6.15
N GLU A 976 2.05 -39.80 7.44
CA GLU A 976 1.06 -38.85 7.97
C GLU A 976 1.52 -37.40 7.83
N THR A 977 2.78 -37.08 8.14
CA THR A 977 3.33 -35.73 7.97
C THR A 977 3.39 -35.36 6.50
N ASN A 978 3.89 -36.25 5.64
CA ASN A 978 3.98 -35.98 4.20
C ASN A 978 2.60 -35.75 3.56
N GLU A 979 1.54 -36.44 4.02
CA GLU A 979 0.15 -36.19 3.62
C GLU A 979 -0.38 -34.87 4.20
N LEU A 980 -0.16 -34.62 5.49
CA LEU A 980 -0.58 -33.40 6.21
C LEU A 980 0.01 -32.13 5.61
N PHE A 981 1.23 -32.25 5.10
CA PHE A 981 1.98 -31.20 4.41
C PHE A 981 1.99 -31.42 2.89
N PHE A 982 0.95 -32.04 2.33
CA PHE A 982 0.63 -32.04 0.89
C PHE A 982 1.82 -32.25 -0.06
N THR A 983 2.77 -33.11 0.31
CA THR A 983 4.04 -33.28 -0.42
C THR A 983 3.85 -33.86 -1.81
N SER A 984 2.74 -34.56 -2.07
CA SER A 984 2.37 -34.98 -3.45
C SER A 984 2.05 -33.81 -4.37
N ARG A 985 1.66 -32.66 -3.83
CA ARG A 985 1.43 -31.43 -4.59
C ARG A 985 2.68 -30.56 -4.64
N PHE A 986 3.28 -30.35 -3.48
CA PHE A 986 4.40 -29.42 -3.33
C PHE A 986 5.75 -30.03 -3.72
N ASN A 987 5.78 -31.34 -3.96
CA ASN A 987 6.96 -32.14 -4.23
C ASN A 987 7.95 -32.12 -3.05
N LEU A 988 8.97 -32.98 -3.15
CA LEU A 988 10.11 -32.94 -2.23
C LEU A 988 11.31 -32.31 -2.97
N PRO A 989 12.16 -31.55 -2.28
CA PRO A 989 12.03 -31.17 -0.87
C PRO A 989 11.01 -30.04 -0.67
N ARG A 990 10.21 -30.12 0.40
CA ARG A 990 9.29 -29.04 0.81
C ARG A 990 9.80 -28.37 2.09
N LEU A 991 9.84 -27.05 2.08
CA LEU A 991 10.36 -26.22 3.15
C LEU A 991 9.30 -25.26 3.67
N LEU A 992 9.30 -25.02 4.98
CA LEU A 992 8.48 -24.00 5.63
C LEU A 992 9.33 -23.23 6.65
N LEU A 993 9.46 -21.91 6.48
CA LEU A 993 10.11 -20.99 7.41
C LEU A 993 9.07 -20.41 8.37
N LEU A 994 9.27 -20.61 9.66
CA LEU A 994 8.42 -20.13 10.75
C LEU A 994 9.07 -18.94 11.45
N ASP A 995 8.27 -17.92 11.75
CA ASP A 995 8.63 -16.77 12.59
C ASP A 995 8.67 -17.15 14.08
N ILE A 996 9.07 -16.23 14.95
CA ILE A 996 9.13 -16.41 16.40
C ILE A 996 7.77 -16.69 17.05
N ASP A 997 6.67 -16.31 16.38
CA ASP A 997 5.28 -16.61 16.75
C ASP A 997 4.78 -17.95 16.18
N GLN A 998 5.67 -18.72 15.54
CA GLN A 998 5.43 -20.03 14.92
C GLN A 998 4.57 -19.99 13.64
N THR A 999 4.18 -18.82 13.17
CA THR A 999 3.47 -18.70 11.88
C THR A 999 4.42 -18.90 10.71
N VAL A 1000 3.96 -19.56 9.65
CA VAL A 1000 4.76 -19.73 8.42
C VAL A 1000 4.82 -18.39 7.69
N VAL A 1001 6.03 -17.87 7.48
CA VAL A 1001 6.25 -16.64 6.70
C VAL A 1001 6.70 -16.92 5.26
N TRP A 1002 7.17 -18.13 5.00
CA TRP A 1002 7.56 -18.57 3.66
C TRP A 1002 7.48 -20.10 3.57
N GLU A 1003 7.10 -20.61 2.40
CA GLU A 1003 7.15 -22.03 2.08
C GLU A 1003 7.41 -22.25 0.59
N GLY A 1004 8.05 -23.36 0.24
CA GLY A 1004 8.45 -23.68 -1.14
C GLY A 1004 9.53 -24.75 -1.22
N ASP A 1005 10.15 -24.90 -2.39
CA ASP A 1005 11.38 -25.67 -2.59
C ASP A 1005 12.61 -24.72 -2.65
N PRO A 1006 13.85 -25.23 -2.54
CA PRO A 1006 15.03 -24.39 -2.42
C PRO A 1006 15.50 -23.77 -3.76
N GLY A 1007 14.89 -24.15 -4.90
CA GLY A 1007 15.20 -23.60 -6.23
C GLY A 1007 16.39 -24.21 -6.94
N TYR A 1008 16.88 -25.38 -6.50
CA TYR A 1008 18.06 -26.01 -7.07
C TYR A 1008 17.78 -26.85 -8.33
N ALA A 1009 18.69 -26.79 -9.29
CA ALA A 1009 18.62 -27.57 -10.52
C ALA A 1009 18.84 -29.06 -10.25
N VAL A 1010 18.08 -29.89 -10.96
CA VAL A 1010 18.19 -31.36 -10.92
C VAL A 1010 19.59 -31.80 -11.36
N ALA A 1011 20.22 -32.69 -10.58
CA ALA A 1011 21.53 -33.29 -10.84
C ALA A 1011 22.73 -32.32 -10.87
N GLU A 1012 22.57 -31.08 -10.38
CA GLU A 1012 23.69 -30.16 -10.14
C GLU A 1012 24.10 -30.19 -8.66
N PRO A 1013 25.41 -30.37 -8.35
CA PRO A 1013 25.86 -30.41 -6.97
C PRO A 1013 25.80 -29.01 -6.32
N TYR A 1014 25.33 -28.94 -5.07
CA TYR A 1014 25.40 -27.73 -4.26
C TYR A 1014 26.84 -27.22 -4.13
N ARG A 1015 27.00 -25.89 -4.16
CA ARG A 1015 28.25 -25.19 -3.88
C ARG A 1015 27.99 -24.10 -2.85
N PRO A 1016 28.90 -23.91 -1.86
CA PRO A 1016 28.77 -22.82 -0.91
C PRO A 1016 28.57 -21.47 -1.62
N GLY A 1017 27.55 -20.72 -1.19
CA GLY A 1017 27.16 -19.44 -1.80
C GLY A 1017 26.19 -19.53 -2.99
N LEU A 1018 25.74 -20.72 -3.38
CA LEU A 1018 24.65 -20.87 -4.33
C LEU A 1018 23.33 -20.38 -3.70
N ALA A 1019 22.71 -19.37 -4.32
CA ALA A 1019 21.50 -18.74 -3.81
C ALA A 1019 20.29 -19.70 -3.85
N SER A 1020 19.49 -19.67 -2.78
CA SER A 1020 18.21 -20.38 -2.67
C SER A 1020 17.04 -19.38 -2.64
N PHE A 1021 15.84 -19.83 -3.03
CA PHE A 1021 14.61 -19.06 -2.85
C PHE A 1021 14.28 -18.74 -1.38
N LEU A 1022 14.86 -19.46 -0.40
CA LEU A 1022 14.71 -19.20 1.03
C LEU A 1022 15.56 -18.00 1.54
N ASP A 1023 16.68 -17.69 0.87
CA ASP A 1023 17.70 -16.78 1.42
C ASP A 1023 17.15 -15.37 1.67
N THR A 1024 16.36 -14.85 0.73
CA THR A 1024 15.77 -13.49 0.84
C THR A 1024 14.68 -13.42 1.91
N PRO A 1025 13.66 -14.29 1.93
CA PRO A 1025 12.67 -14.33 3.02
C PRO A 1025 13.29 -14.45 4.41
N LEU A 1026 14.35 -15.26 4.56
CA LEU A 1026 15.03 -15.41 5.84
C LEU A 1026 15.77 -14.14 6.26
N ALA A 1027 16.50 -13.49 5.35
CA ALA A 1027 17.20 -12.25 5.63
C ALA A 1027 16.24 -11.11 6.02
N GLU A 1028 15.14 -10.96 5.27
CA GLU A 1028 14.09 -9.96 5.57
C GLU A 1028 13.46 -10.22 6.95
N LEU A 1029 13.18 -11.48 7.27
CA LEU A 1029 12.63 -11.85 8.57
C LEU A 1029 13.58 -11.53 9.73
N VAL A 1030 14.87 -11.84 9.56
CA VAL A 1030 15.92 -11.56 10.53
C VAL A 1030 16.04 -10.06 10.81
N GLU A 1031 16.00 -9.24 9.76
CA GLU A 1031 16.06 -7.78 9.87
C GLU A 1031 14.79 -7.22 10.52
N ARG A 1032 13.61 -7.64 10.03
CA ARG A 1032 12.31 -7.20 10.54
C ARG A 1032 12.15 -7.49 12.04
N ARG A 1033 12.60 -8.66 12.50
CA ARG A 1033 12.53 -9.06 13.91
C ARG A 1033 13.73 -8.61 14.74
N LYS A 1034 14.75 -8.00 14.13
CA LYS A 1034 16.02 -7.61 14.79
C LYS A 1034 16.58 -8.76 15.61
N MET A 1035 16.69 -9.94 14.98
CA MET A 1035 16.89 -11.20 15.70
C MET A 1035 18.14 -11.20 16.60
N LYS A 1036 19.20 -10.49 16.21
CA LYS A 1036 20.43 -10.40 17.02
C LYS A 1036 20.18 -9.66 18.32
N GLU A 1037 19.57 -8.47 18.23
CA GLU A 1037 19.19 -7.65 19.38
C GLU A 1037 18.15 -8.36 20.24
N PHE A 1038 17.20 -9.05 19.61
CA PHE A 1038 16.14 -9.79 20.29
C PHE A 1038 16.69 -10.95 21.12
N LEU A 1039 17.58 -11.78 20.57
CA LEU A 1039 18.17 -12.91 21.30
C LEU A 1039 19.08 -12.45 22.46
N GLU A 1040 19.82 -11.35 22.27
CA GLU A 1040 20.58 -10.73 23.35
C GLU A 1040 19.65 -10.20 24.46
N TRP A 1041 18.56 -9.56 24.08
CA TRP A 1041 17.55 -9.08 25.03
C TRP A 1041 16.89 -10.22 25.79
N LEU A 1042 16.49 -11.30 25.11
CA LEU A 1042 15.84 -12.47 25.71
C LEU A 1042 16.72 -13.12 26.79
N THR A 1043 18.01 -13.28 26.50
CA THR A 1043 19.00 -13.81 27.47
C THR A 1043 19.06 -12.96 28.74
N ARG A 1044 18.89 -11.64 28.61
CA ARG A 1044 18.87 -10.69 29.74
C ARG A 1044 17.51 -10.66 30.45
N PHE A 1045 16.43 -10.93 29.73
CA PHE A 1045 15.07 -10.98 30.27
C PHE A 1045 14.88 -12.18 31.20
N ASP A 1046 15.40 -13.35 30.83
CA ASP A 1046 15.36 -14.55 31.67
C ASP A 1046 16.04 -14.33 33.04
N ALA A 1047 17.13 -13.55 33.05
CA ALA A 1047 17.84 -13.17 34.28
C ALA A 1047 17.11 -12.11 35.13
N LEU A 1048 15.98 -11.57 34.63
CA LEU A 1048 15.25 -10.45 35.23
C LEU A 1048 14.11 -10.88 36.16
N ALA A 1049 13.66 -12.14 36.06
CA ALA A 1049 12.56 -12.68 36.87
C ALA A 1049 12.81 -12.44 38.37
N ASP A 1050 14.04 -12.70 38.83
CA ASP A 1050 14.45 -12.47 40.22
C ASP A 1050 14.39 -10.99 40.62
N ALA A 1051 14.77 -10.07 39.72
CA ALA A 1051 14.78 -8.64 40.02
C ALA A 1051 13.35 -8.09 40.21
N LEU A 1052 12.40 -8.53 39.39
CA LEU A 1052 11.01 -8.11 39.51
C LEU A 1052 10.30 -8.80 40.68
N HIS A 1053 10.58 -10.08 40.93
CA HIS A 1053 10.12 -10.78 42.12
C HIS A 1053 10.61 -10.12 43.44
N ASP A 1054 11.81 -9.55 43.43
CA ASP A 1054 12.39 -8.80 44.54
C ASP A 1054 12.00 -7.31 44.57
N ALA A 1055 11.05 -6.90 43.72
CA ALA A 1055 10.56 -5.52 43.57
C ALA A 1055 11.66 -4.49 43.26
N ARG A 1056 12.72 -4.90 42.56
CA ARG A 1056 13.79 -4.03 42.03
C ARG A 1056 13.44 -3.53 40.63
N PHE A 1057 12.28 -2.89 40.50
CA PHE A 1057 11.76 -2.41 39.22
C PHE A 1057 12.73 -1.45 38.49
N VAL A 1058 13.41 -0.57 39.22
CA VAL A 1058 14.37 0.38 38.64
C VAL A 1058 15.57 -0.35 38.01
N ASP A 1059 16.02 -1.46 38.59
CA ASP A 1059 17.08 -2.30 38.03
C ASP A 1059 16.60 -3.03 36.76
N ALA A 1060 15.32 -3.43 36.75
CA ALA A 1060 14.67 -4.10 35.62
C ALA A 1060 14.35 -3.17 34.45
N LEU A 1061 14.19 -1.87 34.72
CA LEU A 1061 13.66 -0.89 33.78
C LEU A 1061 14.44 -0.76 32.46
N PRO A 1062 15.79 -0.75 32.43
CA PRO A 1062 16.52 -0.65 31.17
C PRO A 1062 16.17 -1.78 30.19
N ILE A 1063 15.96 -3.00 30.69
CA ILE A 1063 15.63 -4.17 29.88
C ILE A 1063 14.16 -4.14 29.46
N LEU A 1064 13.25 -3.76 30.37
CA LEU A 1064 11.84 -3.59 30.03
C LEU A 1064 11.64 -2.53 28.94
N ARG A 1065 12.36 -1.41 28.98
CA ARG A 1065 12.31 -0.37 27.93
C ARG A 1065 12.85 -0.85 26.60
N THR A 1066 13.89 -1.68 26.58
CA THR A 1066 14.38 -2.26 25.32
C THR A 1066 13.28 -3.06 24.63
N ALA A 1067 12.36 -3.67 25.39
CA ALA A 1067 11.23 -4.42 24.83
C ALA A 1067 10.29 -3.55 23.96
N GLU A 1068 10.17 -2.25 24.24
CA GLU A 1068 9.36 -1.31 23.44
C GLU A 1068 9.85 -1.21 21.98
N GLY A 1069 11.10 -1.60 21.71
CA GLY A 1069 11.69 -1.66 20.37
C GLY A 1069 11.37 -2.92 19.57
N PHE A 1070 10.63 -3.88 20.16
CA PHE A 1070 10.18 -5.13 19.55
C PHE A 1070 8.65 -5.20 19.47
N ASP A 1071 8.16 -6.05 18.56
CA ASP A 1071 6.73 -6.31 18.37
C ASP A 1071 6.18 -7.25 19.45
N ALA A 1072 5.22 -6.75 20.24
CA ALA A 1072 4.60 -7.50 21.34
C ALA A 1072 3.81 -8.73 20.90
N ALA A 1073 3.36 -8.78 19.65
CA ALA A 1073 2.65 -9.94 19.12
C ALA A 1073 3.58 -11.15 18.89
N GLY A 1074 4.89 -10.93 18.78
CA GLY A 1074 5.84 -11.94 18.35
C GLY A 1074 6.34 -12.89 19.45
N SER A 1075 6.24 -12.51 20.73
CA SER A 1075 6.71 -13.36 21.83
C SER A 1075 5.98 -13.07 23.16
N PRO A 1076 5.62 -14.10 23.95
CA PRO A 1076 5.04 -13.95 25.28
C PRO A 1076 5.90 -13.09 26.22
N GLU A 1077 7.22 -13.19 26.12
CA GLU A 1077 8.19 -12.44 26.92
C GLU A 1077 8.14 -10.94 26.63
N ILE A 1078 8.00 -10.55 25.35
CA ILE A 1078 7.84 -9.14 24.96
C ILE A 1078 6.49 -8.62 25.48
N ALA A 1079 5.42 -9.38 25.26
CA ALA A 1079 4.08 -9.02 25.74
C ALA A 1079 4.05 -8.86 27.26
N GLU A 1080 4.77 -9.72 27.99
CA GLU A 1080 4.94 -9.63 29.43
C GLU A 1080 5.71 -8.36 29.83
N ALA A 1081 6.82 -8.05 29.17
CA ALA A 1081 7.59 -6.83 29.44
C ALA A 1081 6.75 -5.56 29.22
N HIS A 1082 6.01 -5.50 28.10
CA HIS A 1082 5.09 -4.40 27.79
C HIS A 1082 3.96 -4.30 28.82
N SER A 1083 3.36 -5.44 29.19
CA SER A 1083 2.30 -5.51 30.20
C SER A 1083 2.78 -4.97 31.55
N ARG A 1084 3.99 -5.36 32.00
CA ARG A 1084 4.57 -4.88 33.27
C ARG A 1084 4.79 -3.37 33.27
N LEU A 1085 5.26 -2.78 32.16
CA LEU A 1085 5.34 -1.32 31.99
C LEU A 1085 3.96 -0.66 31.97
N ALA A 1086 3.00 -1.25 31.25
CA ALA A 1086 1.63 -0.76 31.14
C ALA A 1086 0.89 -0.77 32.49
N GLN A 1087 1.12 -1.78 33.34
CA GLN A 1087 0.52 -1.87 34.67
C GLN A 1087 1.00 -0.74 35.59
N VAL A 1088 2.31 -0.48 35.62
CA VAL A 1088 2.91 0.61 36.42
C VAL A 1088 2.42 1.98 35.95
N THR A 1089 2.38 2.19 34.64
CA THR A 1089 1.90 3.45 34.04
C THR A 1089 0.40 3.65 34.24
N SER A 1090 -0.41 2.62 34.02
CA SER A 1090 -1.87 2.69 34.19
C SER A 1090 -2.28 2.96 35.64
N ALA A 1091 -1.61 2.31 36.60
CA ALA A 1091 -1.85 2.55 38.02
C ALA A 1091 -1.52 4.00 38.42
N PHE A 1092 -0.52 4.60 37.78
CA PHE A 1092 -0.13 5.99 37.99
C PHE A 1092 -1.04 6.99 37.25
N ASP A 1093 -1.51 6.66 36.05
CA ASP A 1093 -2.49 7.48 35.33
C ASP A 1093 -3.83 7.54 36.07
N ALA A 1094 -4.16 6.47 36.80
CA ALA A 1094 -5.28 6.41 37.74
C ALA A 1094 -4.89 6.82 39.18
N ALA A 1095 -3.86 7.67 39.36
CA ALA A 1095 -3.26 8.00 40.66
C ALA A 1095 -4.26 8.28 41.78
N THR A 1096 -5.33 9.05 41.53
CA THR A 1096 -6.36 9.37 42.53
C THR A 1096 -7.15 8.14 43.00
N ILE A 1097 -7.48 7.24 42.07
CA ILE A 1097 -8.21 6.00 42.37
C ILE A 1097 -7.28 5.02 43.09
N THR A 1098 -6.07 4.85 42.57
CA THR A 1098 -5.03 3.97 43.16
C THR A 1098 -4.67 4.42 44.58
N ALA A 1099 -4.48 5.72 44.80
CA ALA A 1099 -4.20 6.28 46.13
C ALA A 1099 -5.35 6.05 47.12
N ALA A 1100 -6.60 6.21 46.68
CA ALA A 1100 -7.77 5.96 47.51
C ALA A 1100 -7.88 4.48 47.90
N ALA A 1101 -7.57 3.56 46.98
CA ALA A 1101 -7.51 2.13 47.28
C ALA A 1101 -6.41 1.82 48.31
N PHE A 1102 -5.21 2.38 48.14
CA PHE A 1102 -4.10 2.13 49.06
C PHE A 1102 -4.37 2.70 50.46
N GLN A 1103 -5.07 3.83 50.55
CA GLN A 1103 -5.51 4.40 51.83
C GLN A 1103 -6.56 3.53 52.52
N ARG A 1104 -7.54 3.01 51.76
CA ARG A 1104 -8.56 2.08 52.29
C ARG A 1104 -7.91 0.81 52.86
N ASP A 1105 -6.90 0.30 52.18
CA ASP A 1105 -6.22 -0.94 52.55
C ASP A 1105 -5.04 -0.71 53.53
N GLU A 1106 -4.85 0.56 53.95
CA GLU A 1106 -3.82 1.04 54.88
C GLU A 1106 -2.36 0.72 54.46
N VAL A 1107 -2.09 0.77 53.16
CA VAL A 1107 -0.81 0.47 52.50
C VAL A 1107 -0.25 1.68 51.74
N GLU A 1108 -0.56 2.90 52.19
CA GLU A 1108 -0.14 4.16 51.57
C GLU A 1108 1.36 4.29 51.25
N PRO A 1109 2.32 3.70 52.02
CA PRO A 1109 3.73 3.73 51.65
C PRO A 1109 4.03 3.12 50.28
N ALA A 1110 3.20 2.19 49.78
CA ALA A 1110 3.35 1.64 48.43
C ALA A 1110 3.04 2.67 47.34
N PHE A 1111 2.22 3.68 47.62
CA PHE A 1111 1.91 4.75 46.66
C PHE A 1111 3.14 5.62 46.41
N ALA A 1112 3.95 5.88 47.44
CA ALA A 1112 5.21 6.61 47.29
C ALA A 1112 6.19 5.84 46.38
N VAL A 1113 6.24 4.51 46.51
CA VAL A 1113 7.06 3.64 45.63
C VAL A 1113 6.54 3.67 44.19
N LEU A 1114 5.22 3.63 43.98
CA LEU A 1114 4.64 3.74 42.64
C LEU A 1114 5.00 5.07 41.94
N VAL A 1115 5.01 6.17 42.70
CA VAL A 1115 5.43 7.49 42.21
C VAL A 1115 6.94 7.48 41.88
N GLU A 1116 7.77 6.84 42.69
CA GLU A 1116 9.21 6.68 42.42
C GLU A 1116 9.47 5.85 41.15
N TRP A 1117 8.79 4.72 40.98
CA TRP A 1117 8.89 3.88 39.79
C TRP A 1117 8.50 4.65 38.52
N ASN A 1118 7.43 5.45 38.58
CA ASN A 1118 7.03 6.30 37.47
C ASN A 1118 7.99 7.48 37.22
N ALA A 1119 8.62 8.02 38.26
CA ALA A 1119 9.68 9.03 38.10
C ALA A 1119 10.87 8.46 37.32
N ALA A 1120 11.27 7.20 37.58
CA ALA A 1120 12.28 6.50 36.79
C ALA A 1120 11.83 6.29 35.31
N LEU A 1121 10.52 6.17 35.09
CA LEU A 1121 9.92 6.17 33.75
C LEU A 1121 9.94 7.55 33.07
N GLY A 1122 10.38 8.62 33.75
CA GLY A 1122 10.37 9.99 33.25
C GLY A 1122 9.02 10.69 33.43
N ARG A 1123 8.11 10.13 34.25
CA ARG A 1123 6.76 10.65 34.50
C ARG A 1123 6.65 11.16 35.94
N THR A 1124 6.12 12.36 36.11
CA THR A 1124 5.87 12.96 37.44
C THR A 1124 4.42 13.40 37.57
N LEU A 1125 3.89 13.43 38.79
CA LEU A 1125 2.56 13.95 39.03
C LEU A 1125 2.53 15.43 38.64
N ASP A 1126 1.48 15.85 37.93
CA ASP A 1126 1.29 17.27 37.67
C ASP A 1126 1.00 18.05 38.97
N LYS A 1127 1.10 19.37 38.93
CA LYS A 1127 0.92 20.22 40.12
C LYS A 1127 -0.45 20.06 40.79
N LYS A 1128 -1.49 19.75 40.00
CA LYS A 1128 -2.86 19.58 40.50
C LYS A 1128 -3.01 18.22 41.20
N ALA A 1129 -2.61 17.14 40.54
CA ALA A 1129 -2.60 15.80 41.11
C ALA A 1129 -1.72 15.74 42.37
N GLN A 1130 -0.56 16.41 42.35
CA GLN A 1130 0.31 16.49 43.52
C GLN A 1130 -0.35 17.22 44.71
N ALA A 1131 -1.15 18.26 44.45
CA ALA A 1131 -1.89 18.98 45.48
C ALA A 1131 -3.05 18.13 46.04
N GLU A 1132 -3.79 17.43 45.18
CA GLU A 1132 -4.91 16.55 45.56
C GLU A 1132 -4.43 15.34 46.37
N LEU A 1133 -3.31 14.74 45.97
CA LEU A 1133 -2.75 13.53 46.58
C LEU A 1133 -1.81 13.81 47.75
N LYS A 1134 -1.58 15.09 48.08
CA LYS A 1134 -0.74 15.49 49.20
C LYS A 1134 -1.17 14.81 50.51
N GLY A 1135 -2.48 14.68 50.75
CA GLY A 1135 -3.00 14.01 51.95
C GLY A 1135 -2.57 12.55 52.10
N VAL A 1136 -2.37 11.84 51.00
CA VAL A 1136 -1.93 10.43 50.97
C VAL A 1136 -0.40 10.35 51.06
N LEU A 1137 0.31 11.13 50.23
CA LEU A 1137 1.78 11.17 50.18
C LEU A 1137 2.40 11.68 51.50
N ASP A 1138 1.74 12.61 52.19
CA ASP A 1138 2.18 13.20 53.47
C ASP A 1138 1.45 12.60 54.68
N SER A 1139 0.76 11.47 54.51
CA SER A 1139 -0.01 10.82 55.57
C SER A 1139 0.86 10.41 56.76
N LYS A 1140 0.23 10.25 57.94
CA LYS A 1140 0.92 9.76 59.13
C LYS A 1140 1.52 8.37 58.91
N THR A 1141 0.85 7.53 58.12
CA THR A 1141 1.33 6.20 57.72
C THR A 1141 2.63 6.28 56.91
N VAL A 1142 2.65 7.10 55.84
CA VAL A 1142 3.84 7.26 54.98
C VAL A 1142 5.02 7.84 55.76
N LYS A 1143 4.80 8.92 56.52
CA LYS A 1143 5.86 9.55 57.33
C LYS A 1143 6.37 8.63 58.43
N GLY A 1144 5.46 7.88 59.07
CA GLY A 1144 5.80 6.88 60.07
C GLY A 1144 6.72 5.80 59.47
N TRP A 1145 6.33 5.23 58.34
CA TRP A 1145 7.11 4.22 57.64
C TRP A 1145 8.46 4.74 57.14
N ALA A 1146 8.51 5.95 56.57
CA ALA A 1146 9.75 6.57 56.11
C ALA A 1146 10.78 6.82 57.25
N SER A 1147 10.32 6.92 58.50
CA SER A 1147 11.20 7.05 59.68
C SER A 1147 11.75 5.71 60.20
N LEU A 1148 11.22 4.58 59.72
CA LEU A 1148 11.60 3.24 60.19
C LEU A 1148 13.08 2.91 59.92
N PRO A 1149 13.66 3.15 58.73
CA PRO A 1149 15.08 2.84 58.48
C PRO A 1149 16.02 3.52 59.48
N GLY A 1150 15.76 4.79 59.83
CA GLY A 1150 16.54 5.52 60.83
C GLY A 1150 16.37 4.95 62.25
N SER A 1151 15.19 4.42 62.56
CA SER A 1151 14.91 3.73 63.83
C SER A 1151 15.64 2.38 63.90
N VAL A 1152 15.65 1.62 62.80
CA VAL A 1152 16.39 0.36 62.65
C VAL A 1152 17.90 0.61 62.73
N GLU A 1153 18.42 1.64 62.07
CA GLU A 1153 19.84 1.98 62.14
C GLU A 1153 20.26 2.42 63.55
N SER A 1154 19.43 3.23 64.20
CA SER A 1154 19.65 3.65 65.59
C SER A 1154 19.63 2.45 66.53
N TYR A 1155 18.72 1.50 66.32
CA TYR A 1155 18.71 0.22 67.02
C TYR A 1155 20.00 -0.56 66.78
N ARG A 1156 20.43 -0.75 65.52
CA ARG A 1156 21.68 -1.46 65.17
C ARG A 1156 22.92 -0.83 65.78
N LYS A 1157 22.97 0.51 65.85
CA LYS A 1157 24.06 1.26 66.52
C LYS A 1157 24.08 1.03 68.04
N LYS A 1158 22.91 0.99 68.68
CA LYS A 1158 22.77 0.64 70.11
C LYS A 1158 23.10 -0.83 70.37
N PHE A 1159 22.70 -1.73 69.47
CA PHE A 1159 22.85 -3.18 69.58
C PHE A 1159 24.30 -3.66 69.46
N LYS A 1160 25.16 -2.97 68.68
CA LYS A 1160 26.62 -3.24 68.66
C LYS A 1160 27.32 -3.13 70.03
N LYS A 1161 26.62 -2.66 71.07
CA LYS A 1161 27.13 -2.53 72.45
C LYS A 1161 26.46 -3.43 73.50
N ALA A 1162 25.37 -4.14 73.21
CA ALA A 1162 24.75 -5.10 74.13
C ALA A 1162 23.76 -6.03 73.40
N SER A 1163 23.86 -7.35 73.62
CA SER A 1163 22.89 -8.36 73.16
C SER A 1163 21.67 -8.37 74.11
N ASP A 1164 20.96 -7.24 74.15
CA ASP A 1164 19.90 -6.98 75.14
C ASP A 1164 18.50 -7.19 74.53
N PRO A 1165 17.73 -8.19 74.99
CA PRO A 1165 16.32 -8.38 74.60
C PRO A 1165 15.44 -7.14 74.84
N ALA A 1166 15.79 -6.28 75.79
CA ALA A 1166 15.07 -5.04 76.06
C ALA A 1166 15.12 -4.06 74.88
N LEU A 1167 16.24 -4.02 74.13
CA LEU A 1167 16.37 -3.18 72.94
C LEU A 1167 15.53 -3.69 71.77
N ARG A 1168 15.37 -5.02 71.62
CA ARG A 1168 14.47 -5.61 70.62
C ARG A 1168 13.02 -5.28 70.94
N LEU A 1169 12.65 -5.36 72.22
CA LEU A 1169 11.32 -4.99 72.69
C LEU A 1169 11.04 -3.49 72.47
N GLU A 1170 12.03 -2.61 72.70
CA GLU A 1170 11.93 -1.17 72.40
C GLU A 1170 11.67 -0.93 70.90
N LEU A 1171 12.37 -1.65 70.02
CA LEU A 1171 12.15 -1.54 68.57
C LEU A 1171 10.77 -2.09 68.15
N VAL A 1172 10.34 -3.23 68.67
CA VAL A 1172 8.99 -3.78 68.41
C VAL A 1172 7.93 -2.78 68.84
N ALA A 1173 8.01 -2.24 70.06
CA ALA A 1173 7.09 -1.22 70.55
C ALA A 1173 7.11 0.04 69.68
N LYS A 1174 8.29 0.41 69.15
CA LYS A 1174 8.43 1.52 68.21
C LYS A 1174 7.71 1.24 66.89
N VAL A 1175 7.86 0.05 66.32
CA VAL A 1175 7.15 -0.36 65.08
C VAL A 1175 5.64 -0.45 65.32
N GLU A 1176 5.20 -1.01 66.46
CA GLU A 1176 3.79 -1.07 66.88
C GLU A 1176 3.16 0.33 67.01
N SER A 1177 3.95 1.35 67.36
CA SER A 1177 3.48 2.74 67.46
C SER A 1177 3.24 3.41 66.11
N LEU A 1178 3.72 2.83 65.01
CA LEU A 1178 3.50 3.33 63.65
C LEU A 1178 2.11 2.92 63.15
N SER A 1179 1.47 3.80 62.39
CA SER A 1179 0.16 3.53 61.77
C SER A 1179 0.32 2.79 60.44
N GLY A 1180 -0.73 2.07 60.01
CA GLY A 1180 -0.78 1.37 58.72
C GLY A 1180 -0.57 -0.14 58.79
N ARG A 1181 -1.00 -0.85 57.75
CA ARG A 1181 -0.94 -2.31 57.63
C ARG A 1181 0.50 -2.83 57.68
N PHE A 1182 1.42 -2.23 56.92
CA PHE A 1182 2.83 -2.66 56.89
C PHE A 1182 3.50 -2.61 58.27
N ALA A 1183 3.19 -1.61 59.08
CA ALA A 1183 3.67 -1.49 60.46
C ALA A 1183 3.10 -2.56 61.38
N ARG A 1184 1.79 -2.81 61.30
CA ARG A 1184 1.14 -3.86 62.12
C ARG A 1184 1.68 -5.25 61.80
N GLU A 1185 1.80 -5.58 60.52
CA GLU A 1185 2.30 -6.89 60.12
C GLU A 1185 3.78 -7.07 60.50
N LEU A 1186 4.63 -6.06 60.25
CA LEU A 1186 6.04 -6.13 60.64
C LEU A 1186 6.20 -6.24 62.16
N ALA A 1187 5.42 -5.49 62.94
CA ALA A 1187 5.44 -5.59 64.39
C ALA A 1187 5.06 -6.99 64.88
N ALA A 1188 4.01 -7.59 64.30
CA ALA A 1188 3.58 -8.95 64.65
C ALA A 1188 4.66 -9.99 64.33
N GLU A 1189 5.30 -9.89 63.16
CA GLU A 1189 6.40 -10.79 62.76
C GLU A 1189 7.65 -10.62 63.65
N LEU A 1190 8.04 -9.38 63.94
CA LEU A 1190 9.17 -9.10 64.84
C LEU A 1190 8.89 -9.57 66.27
N LYS A 1191 7.65 -9.41 66.75
CA LYS A 1191 7.24 -9.90 68.06
C LYS A 1191 7.27 -11.43 68.13
N ALA A 1192 6.77 -12.12 67.10
CA ALA A 1192 6.84 -13.57 67.02
C ALA A 1192 8.30 -14.08 67.01
N ALA A 1193 9.18 -13.44 66.23
CA ALA A 1193 10.61 -13.77 66.23
C ALA A 1193 11.27 -13.49 67.59
N LEU A 1194 10.88 -12.41 68.28
CA LEU A 1194 11.36 -12.09 69.63
C LEU A 1194 10.90 -13.12 70.67
N GLU A 1195 9.63 -13.52 70.64
CA GLU A 1195 9.05 -14.53 71.53
C GLU A 1195 9.68 -15.92 71.31
N ALA A 1196 10.01 -16.25 70.06
CA ALA A 1196 10.76 -17.46 69.70
C ALA A 1196 12.27 -17.38 70.01
N ASN A 1197 12.78 -16.21 70.43
CA ASN A 1197 14.19 -15.91 70.60
C ASN A 1197 15.04 -16.18 69.33
N ASP A 1198 14.44 -16.01 68.15
CA ASP A 1198 15.08 -16.20 66.85
C ASP A 1198 15.70 -14.89 66.35
N ALA A 1199 16.98 -14.70 66.68
CA ALA A 1199 17.75 -13.52 66.32
C ALA A 1199 17.95 -13.37 64.80
N GLU A 1200 18.06 -14.48 64.08
CA GLU A 1200 18.36 -14.49 62.65
C GLU A 1200 17.12 -14.06 61.86
N THR A 1201 15.96 -14.63 62.19
CA THR A 1201 14.68 -14.20 61.60
C THR A 1201 14.38 -12.75 61.93
N PHE A 1202 14.65 -12.30 63.17
CA PHE A 1202 14.45 -10.91 63.56
C PHE A 1202 15.27 -9.94 62.70
N GLU A 1203 16.57 -10.20 62.50
CA GLU A 1203 17.41 -9.36 61.64
C GLU A 1203 17.00 -9.44 60.16
N SER A 1204 16.66 -10.63 59.66
CA SER A 1204 16.17 -10.77 58.28
C SER A 1204 14.89 -9.96 58.03
N LEU A 1205 13.98 -9.88 59.00
CA LEU A 1205 12.76 -9.08 58.90
C LEU A 1205 13.09 -7.57 58.85
N LEU A 1206 14.06 -7.12 59.63
CA LEU A 1206 14.52 -5.73 59.60
C LEU A 1206 15.21 -5.36 58.28
N ASP A 1207 15.98 -6.27 57.68
CA ASP A 1207 16.60 -6.04 56.37
C ASP A 1207 15.57 -5.96 55.24
N LYS A 1208 14.47 -6.72 55.34
CA LYS A 1208 13.38 -6.69 54.36
C LYS A 1208 12.40 -5.54 54.58
N ALA A 1209 12.32 -4.99 55.78
CA ALA A 1209 11.35 -3.96 56.15
C ALA A 1209 11.33 -2.74 55.20
N PRO A 1210 12.46 -2.12 54.80
CA PRO A 1210 12.43 -0.98 53.88
C PRO A 1210 11.80 -1.30 52.52
N ARG A 1211 11.91 -2.55 52.06
CA ARG A 1211 11.41 -3.00 50.75
C ARG A 1211 9.98 -3.51 50.79
N ARG A 1212 9.36 -3.66 51.97
CA ARG A 1212 8.02 -4.23 52.12
C ARG A 1212 6.95 -3.54 51.24
N PRO A 1213 6.91 -2.19 51.12
CA PRO A 1213 5.92 -1.56 50.24
C PRO A 1213 6.14 -1.87 48.75
N ALA A 1214 7.41 -1.95 48.31
CA ALA A 1214 7.75 -2.32 46.95
C ALA A 1214 7.42 -3.80 46.65
N LEU A 1215 7.73 -4.70 47.59
CA LEU A 1215 7.40 -6.13 47.50
C LEU A 1215 5.90 -6.36 47.43
N TRP A 1216 5.12 -5.64 48.25
CA TRP A 1216 3.66 -5.68 48.19
C TRP A 1216 3.15 -5.17 46.83
N LEU A 1217 3.72 -4.07 46.34
CA LEU A 1217 3.32 -3.51 45.04
C LEU A 1217 3.58 -4.50 43.89
N ALA A 1218 4.74 -5.16 43.88
CA ALA A 1218 5.05 -6.18 42.87
C ALA A 1218 4.18 -7.44 43.02
N ARG A 1219 4.18 -8.06 44.20
CA ARG A 1219 3.63 -9.41 44.40
C ARG A 1219 2.13 -9.44 44.67
N ASP A 1220 1.62 -8.48 45.43
CA ASP A 1220 0.23 -8.50 45.90
C ASP A 1220 -0.67 -7.60 45.05
N TYR A 1221 -0.13 -6.48 44.55
CA TYR A 1221 -0.90 -5.53 43.75
C TYR A 1221 -0.82 -5.83 42.24
N PHE A 1222 0.39 -6.01 41.70
CA PHE A 1222 0.57 -6.33 40.28
C PHE A 1222 0.62 -7.83 39.96
N LEU A 1223 0.75 -8.69 40.97
CA LEU A 1223 0.81 -10.15 40.82
C LEU A 1223 1.97 -10.63 39.93
N TRP A 1224 3.15 -10.02 40.10
CA TRP A 1224 4.39 -10.38 39.39
C TRP A 1224 5.11 -11.60 39.97
#